data_AF-A0A518LI46-F1
#
_entry.id   AF-A0A518LI46-F1
#
_cell.length_a   1.000
_cell.length_b   1.000
_cell.length_c   1.000
_cell.angle_alpha   90.00
_cell.angle_beta   90.00
_cell.angle_gamma   90.00
#
_symmetry.space_group_name_H-M   'P 1'
#
loop_
_entity.id
_entity.type
_entity.pdbx_description
1 polymer ?
#
loop_
_entity_poly.entity_id
_entity_poly.type
_entity_poly.pdbx_seq_one_letter_code
_entity_poly.pdbx_strand_id
1 'polypeptide(L)'
;MKPFLMRLLIPAIALFVVMGVMCGPMGDSNNGAPQPDPQGEDDPSPNGDNEGDSPDESSPPGAVQKLGELLLGGAPGNIALDLTHTLGYVAAGNRIRRFNPATRSWAPLTAPGGVFYGLDHDDDFLGQINTATGQITRIISYPESFPITPSSNAGFVVGMDYNPVSGKLYIMDIFALGRLATLFEFDPNTGERTQIGATGLEGTDGPLSMVFSLARDPATGLLYTVDVTDILWSIDPNTGTASLIGPLSPNPTEFSNVQGLTFSQVDGHLYGLNHTAPSQIVSINTSTGAAALVCELPLGRGGGSLASMPDGTLWGVNLIGVHDSVMFTDYLYRIDCSTNPATLLEFPTLELGVQFGPQTLFQGINSLCFAPNAAPDQTVPTFQSIDALAIDPVHGLMAAAGDGVYGFDPDFEYFPSGIGVAGLADFKRIVLNQGGDRAYVRDGLSGKVYEFEPGQTGVTNQIQYRPASGFYSIPRQPDSGIDAQTGALFLAGDFELYQVDLASGNSVLIDDGANDNPEGVIVDSARRRLHVNMQFGGPANCGAIRTYNLDTLQVINNLCGDGPQLFNMAFDPVRNRIAVICRVSTQFDMVVRIFDMDTYVEEPFSPISLPRAADNTNASSAFLEFDTVRNQLIVARPDTPARLEFYGLPD
;
A
#
# COMPACT_ATOMS: atom_id res chain seq x y z
N MET A 1 45.22 31.77 -37.44
CA MET A 1 44.78 31.14 -36.18
C MET A 1 44.00 32.17 -35.40
N LYS A 2 42.69 31.94 -35.22
CA LYS A 2 41.72 32.84 -34.57
C LYS A 2 41.66 32.55 -33.06
N PRO A 3 41.32 33.52 -32.20
CA PRO A 3 40.59 33.25 -30.98
C PRO A 3 39.10 33.55 -31.17
N PHE A 4 38.28 32.61 -30.73
CA PHE A 4 36.82 32.65 -30.69
C PHE A 4 36.40 33.33 -29.37
N LEU A 5 35.64 34.43 -29.46
CA LEU A 5 34.94 35.05 -28.34
C LEU A 5 33.44 34.81 -28.58
N MET A 6 32.79 34.01 -27.73
CA MET A 6 31.36 33.72 -27.82
C MET A 6 30.61 34.66 -26.87
N ARG A 7 29.73 35.49 -27.44
CA ARG A 7 28.81 36.40 -26.74
C ARG A 7 27.61 35.60 -26.21
N LEU A 8 27.29 35.75 -24.94
CA LEU A 8 25.97 35.42 -24.38
C LEU A 8 25.00 36.56 -24.71
N LEU A 9 23.85 36.23 -25.30
CA LEU A 9 22.72 37.13 -25.55
C LEU A 9 21.56 36.65 -24.67
N ILE A 10 21.17 37.46 -23.69
CA ILE A 10 19.91 37.31 -22.93
C ILE A 10 18.93 38.33 -23.53
N PRO A 11 17.72 37.95 -23.96
CA PRO A 11 16.66 38.91 -24.17
C PRO A 11 15.84 39.06 -22.89
N ALA A 12 15.79 40.30 -22.39
CA ALA A 12 14.82 40.76 -21.42
C ALA A 12 13.44 40.86 -22.09
N ILE A 13 12.42 40.27 -21.47
CA ILE A 13 11.01 40.61 -21.73
C ILE A 13 10.44 41.14 -20.42
N ALA A 14 10.08 42.42 -20.44
CA ALA A 14 9.27 43.06 -19.42
C ALA A 14 7.80 43.00 -19.85
N LEU A 15 6.90 42.60 -18.95
CA LEU A 15 5.50 43.01 -19.02
C LEU A 15 4.94 43.19 -17.61
N PHE A 16 4.49 44.42 -17.35
CA PHE A 16 3.75 44.87 -16.18
C PHE A 16 2.28 44.45 -16.30
N VAL A 17 1.70 43.86 -15.24
CA VAL A 17 0.30 44.15 -14.82
C VAL A 17 0.27 44.20 -13.30
N VAL A 18 -0.02 45.38 -12.77
CA VAL A 18 -0.33 45.65 -11.36
C VAL A 18 -1.85 45.58 -11.23
N MET A 19 -2.38 44.62 -10.47
CA MET A 19 -3.72 44.71 -9.89
C MET A 19 -3.57 44.76 -8.37
N GLY A 20 -3.87 45.92 -7.80
CA GLY A 20 -3.97 46.12 -6.36
C GLY A 20 -5.29 45.55 -5.84
N VAL A 21 -5.20 44.73 -4.79
CA VAL A 21 -6.33 44.39 -3.93
C VAL A 21 -6.07 45.02 -2.57
N MET A 22 -6.94 45.95 -2.19
CA MET A 22 -6.96 46.57 -0.86
C MET A 22 -7.54 45.57 0.15
N CYS A 23 -6.75 45.19 1.16
CA CYS A 23 -7.26 44.62 2.39
C CYS A 23 -7.76 45.76 3.31
N GLY A 24 -9.07 45.82 3.55
CA GLY A 24 -9.66 46.60 4.63
C GLY A 24 -9.87 45.73 5.87
N PRO A 25 -9.71 46.26 7.10
CA PRO A 25 -9.90 45.50 8.32
C PRO A 25 -11.39 45.32 8.64
N MET A 26 -11.82 44.08 8.89
CA MET A 26 -13.13 43.79 9.47
C MET A 26 -13.13 44.21 10.95
N GLY A 27 -14.09 45.05 11.31
CA GLY A 27 -14.36 45.44 12.69
C GLY A 27 -15.20 44.40 13.41
N ASP A 28 -14.76 44.08 14.62
CA ASP A 28 -15.53 43.39 15.65
C ASP A 28 -16.77 44.22 16.02
N SER A 29 -17.93 43.58 15.99
CA SER A 29 -19.10 44.06 16.73
C SER A 29 -19.66 42.94 17.59
N ASN A 30 -19.21 42.95 18.84
CA ASN A 30 -19.86 42.33 19.99
C ASN A 30 -21.28 42.88 20.14
N ASN A 31 -22.29 42.03 20.05
CA ASN A 31 -23.61 42.29 20.60
C ASN A 31 -24.02 41.12 21.50
N GLY A 32 -23.73 41.27 22.79
CA GLY A 32 -24.30 40.45 23.85
C GLY A 32 -25.70 40.93 24.18
N ALA A 33 -26.68 40.03 24.07
CA ALA A 33 -28.00 40.20 24.67
C ALA A 33 -28.13 39.19 25.85
N PRO A 34 -28.75 39.59 26.98
CA PRO A 34 -28.75 38.81 28.21
C PRO A 34 -29.78 37.67 28.17
N GLN A 35 -29.38 36.47 28.59
CA GLN A 35 -30.32 35.40 28.96
C GLN A 35 -30.92 35.70 30.34
N PRO A 36 -32.23 35.44 30.53
CA PRO A 36 -32.84 35.43 31.86
C PRO A 36 -32.67 34.06 32.53
N ASP A 37 -32.32 34.09 33.81
CA ASP A 37 -32.48 32.99 34.77
C ASP A 37 -33.91 32.45 34.76
N PRO A 38 -34.06 31.14 35.05
CA PRO A 38 -35.14 30.72 35.92
C PRO A 38 -34.60 30.00 37.16
N GLN A 39 -34.90 30.59 38.31
CA GLN A 39 -35.21 29.89 39.56
C GLN A 39 -36.18 28.75 39.22
N GLY A 40 -35.99 27.49 39.62
CA GLY A 40 -35.80 27.00 40.98
C GLY A 40 -37.17 26.62 41.53
N GLU A 41 -37.51 25.33 41.58
CA GLU A 41 -38.46 24.76 42.54
C GLU A 41 -38.38 23.23 42.57
N ASP A 42 -38.27 22.73 43.81
CA ASP A 42 -38.28 21.34 44.27
C ASP A 42 -39.66 20.69 44.12
N ASP A 43 -39.74 19.37 43.88
CA ASP A 43 -40.49 18.38 44.71
C ASP A 43 -40.32 16.93 44.17
N PRO A 44 -40.67 15.86 44.93
CA PRO A 44 -39.91 14.63 44.99
C PRO A 44 -40.65 13.44 44.36
N SER A 45 -39.92 12.34 44.21
CA SER A 45 -40.42 10.98 43.95
C SER A 45 -41.57 10.57 44.90
N PRO A 46 -42.48 9.61 44.57
CA PRO A 46 -42.07 8.19 44.50
C PRO A 46 -42.87 7.24 43.57
N ASN A 47 -42.18 6.16 43.17
CA ASN A 47 -42.66 4.78 42.93
C ASN A 47 -43.80 4.49 41.93
N GLY A 48 -43.53 3.53 41.04
CA GLY A 48 -44.57 2.62 40.53
C GLY A 48 -44.25 2.03 39.16
N ASP A 49 -44.01 0.72 39.16
CA ASP A 49 -44.29 -0.20 38.05
C ASP A 49 -43.28 -0.31 36.90
N ASN A 50 -42.29 -1.20 37.10
CA ASN A 50 -41.61 -1.86 36.00
C ASN A 50 -42.61 -2.79 35.28
N GLU A 51 -43.20 -2.27 34.22
CA GLU A 51 -43.61 -2.99 33.01
C GLU A 51 -42.50 -4.01 32.66
N GLY A 52 -42.77 -5.31 32.54
CA GLY A 52 -43.55 -5.84 31.45
C GLY A 52 -42.66 -5.95 30.21
N ASP A 53 -41.73 -6.90 30.19
CA ASP A 53 -41.01 -7.33 28.98
C ASP A 53 -42.05 -7.65 27.90
N SER A 54 -42.28 -6.70 26.98
CA SER A 54 -43.02 -6.91 25.75
C SER A 54 -42.17 -7.81 24.85
N PRO A 55 -42.68 -8.98 24.41
CA PRO A 55 -41.95 -9.83 23.50
C PRO A 55 -41.97 -9.18 22.12
N ASP A 56 -40.77 -9.01 21.56
CA ASP A 56 -40.49 -8.99 20.14
C ASP A 56 -41.29 -7.95 19.33
N GLU A 57 -40.77 -6.71 19.27
CA GLU A 57 -41.00 -5.87 18.09
C GLU A 57 -40.39 -6.60 16.89
N SER A 58 -41.19 -7.45 16.24
CA SER A 58 -40.86 -8.07 14.97
C SER A 58 -40.50 -6.93 14.02
N SER A 59 -39.20 -6.80 13.74
CA SER A 59 -38.72 -5.86 12.74
C SER A 59 -39.57 -6.03 11.48
N PRO A 60 -40.03 -4.93 10.85
CA PRO A 60 -40.90 -5.03 9.69
C PRO A 60 -40.27 -6.01 8.68
N PRO A 61 -41.05 -6.94 8.11
CA PRO A 61 -40.53 -7.89 7.14
C PRO A 61 -39.78 -7.14 6.04
N GLY A 62 -38.49 -7.44 5.86
CA GLY A 62 -37.61 -6.75 4.90
C GLY A 62 -36.66 -5.69 5.49
N ALA A 63 -36.59 -5.52 6.81
CA ALA A 63 -35.56 -4.66 7.43
C ALA A 63 -34.16 -5.25 7.21
N VAL A 64 -33.23 -4.40 6.81
CA VAL A 64 -31.82 -4.78 6.59
C VAL A 64 -31.19 -5.16 7.92
N GLN A 65 -30.69 -6.39 8.01
CA GLN A 65 -29.94 -6.80 9.17
C GLN A 65 -28.46 -6.42 8.97
N LYS A 66 -27.99 -5.41 9.70
CA LYS A 66 -26.54 -5.20 9.83
C LYS A 66 -25.96 -6.41 10.56
N LEU A 67 -25.09 -7.12 9.87
CA LEU A 67 -24.53 -8.39 10.27
C LEU A 67 -23.24 -8.23 11.09
N GLY A 68 -22.51 -7.14 10.89
CA GLY A 68 -21.27 -6.85 11.60
C GLY A 68 -20.52 -5.68 11.01
N GLU A 69 -19.37 -5.35 11.60
CA GLU A 69 -18.47 -4.33 11.08
C GLU A 69 -17.00 -4.61 11.43
N LEU A 70 -16.09 -4.03 10.65
CA LEU A 70 -14.63 -4.06 10.86
C LEU A 70 -14.04 -2.66 10.72
N LEU A 71 -13.22 -2.24 11.68
CA LEU A 71 -12.49 -0.96 11.61
C LEU A 71 -11.29 -1.08 10.67
N LEU A 72 -11.20 -0.20 9.67
CA LEU A 72 -10.18 -0.25 8.61
C LEU A 72 -8.83 0.32 9.06
N GLY A 73 -8.81 1.34 9.92
CA GLY A 73 -7.58 2.02 10.35
C GLY A 73 -7.01 3.02 9.34
N GLY A 74 -7.67 3.22 8.20
CA GLY A 74 -7.35 4.18 7.15
C GLY A 74 -8.57 4.41 6.25
N ALA A 75 -8.52 5.43 5.38
CA ALA A 75 -9.63 5.73 4.46
C ALA A 75 -9.94 4.51 3.58
N PRO A 76 -11.22 4.14 3.38
CA PRO A 76 -11.56 2.99 2.56
C PRO A 76 -11.17 3.25 1.10
N GLY A 77 -10.75 2.18 0.43
CA GLY A 77 -10.69 2.08 -1.00
C GLY A 77 -11.55 0.90 -1.48
N ASN A 78 -11.23 0.40 -2.68
CA ASN A 78 -11.95 -0.70 -3.29
C ASN A 78 -11.99 -1.96 -2.41
N ILE A 79 -13.02 -2.76 -2.66
CA ILE A 79 -13.22 -4.09 -2.08
C ILE A 79 -13.09 -5.10 -3.23
N ALA A 80 -12.51 -6.26 -2.96
CA ALA A 80 -12.54 -7.39 -3.88
C ALA A 80 -12.80 -8.69 -3.10
N LEU A 81 -13.64 -9.58 -3.62
CA LEU A 81 -13.96 -10.85 -2.98
C LEU A 81 -13.36 -12.02 -3.73
N ASP A 82 -12.57 -12.81 -3.02
CA ASP A 82 -12.03 -14.07 -3.50
C ASP A 82 -12.93 -15.21 -3.01
N LEU A 83 -13.91 -15.54 -3.85
CA LEU A 83 -14.87 -16.59 -3.57
C LEU A 83 -14.22 -17.99 -3.58
N THR A 84 -13.08 -18.15 -4.24
CA THR A 84 -12.33 -19.42 -4.31
C THR A 84 -11.71 -19.75 -2.95
N HIS A 85 -11.07 -18.75 -2.32
CA HIS A 85 -10.44 -18.92 -1.01
C HIS A 85 -11.34 -18.48 0.15
N THR A 86 -12.56 -18.02 -0.14
CA THR A 86 -13.52 -17.48 0.84
C THR A 86 -13.00 -16.27 1.63
N LEU A 87 -12.22 -15.44 0.95
CA LEU A 87 -11.57 -14.26 1.49
C LEU A 87 -12.14 -12.99 0.87
N GLY A 88 -11.99 -11.87 1.56
CA GLY A 88 -12.22 -10.55 1.03
C GLY A 88 -11.01 -9.67 1.26
N TYR A 89 -10.82 -8.69 0.38
CA TYR A 89 -9.73 -7.74 0.41
C TYR A 89 -10.31 -6.34 0.36
N VAL A 90 -9.74 -5.43 1.13
CA VAL A 90 -10.16 -4.02 1.17
C VAL A 90 -8.94 -3.13 1.24
N ALA A 91 -8.92 -2.10 0.39
CA ALA A 91 -7.94 -1.04 0.50
C ALA A 91 -8.28 -0.13 1.71
N ALA A 92 -7.29 0.20 2.51
CA ALA A 92 -7.39 1.04 3.71
C ALA A 92 -6.23 2.05 3.71
N GLY A 93 -6.39 3.15 2.98
CA GLY A 93 -5.35 4.13 2.71
C GLY A 93 -4.29 3.56 1.77
N ASN A 94 -3.04 3.54 2.25
CA ASN A 94 -1.89 2.95 1.56
C ASN A 94 -1.64 1.50 2.00
N ARG A 95 -2.71 0.77 2.35
CA ARG A 95 -2.63 -0.62 2.81
C ARG A 95 -3.74 -1.43 2.18
N ILE A 96 -3.50 -2.73 2.00
CA ILE A 96 -4.54 -3.70 1.68
C ILE A 96 -4.72 -4.61 2.89
N ARG A 97 -5.96 -4.80 3.32
CA ARG A 97 -6.32 -5.70 4.43
C ARG A 97 -7.15 -6.86 3.93
N ARG A 98 -6.95 -8.02 4.53
CA ARG A 98 -7.69 -9.24 4.20
C ARG A 98 -8.66 -9.63 5.31
N PHE A 99 -9.91 -9.89 4.97
CA PHE A 99 -10.95 -10.29 5.92
C PHE A 99 -11.65 -11.57 5.48
N ASN A 100 -12.33 -12.22 6.43
CA ASN A 100 -13.21 -13.35 6.14
C ASN A 100 -14.67 -12.84 6.14
N PRO A 101 -15.36 -12.84 4.99
CA PRO A 101 -16.73 -12.35 4.90
C PRO A 101 -17.75 -13.16 5.74
N ALA A 102 -17.46 -14.42 6.06
CA ALA A 102 -18.33 -15.29 6.84
C ALA A 102 -18.27 -14.96 8.33
N THR A 103 -17.05 -14.85 8.86
CA THR A 103 -16.81 -14.58 10.29
C THR A 103 -16.80 -13.09 10.61
N ARG A 104 -16.71 -12.23 9.57
CA ARG A 104 -16.66 -10.77 9.69
C ARG A 104 -15.50 -10.35 10.58
N SER A 105 -14.36 -11.01 10.38
CA SER A 105 -13.11 -10.82 11.12
C SER A 105 -11.94 -10.66 10.14
N TRP A 106 -10.87 -10.00 10.58
CA TRP A 106 -9.59 -9.98 9.87
C TRP A 106 -9.06 -11.42 9.72
N ALA A 107 -8.71 -11.85 8.49
CA ALA A 107 -8.22 -13.20 8.18
C ALA A 107 -6.68 -13.34 8.25
N PRO A 108 -6.13 -14.08 9.23
CA PRO A 108 -4.69 -14.16 9.50
C PRO A 108 -3.92 -14.77 8.34
N LEU A 109 -2.76 -14.21 7.99
CA LEU A 109 -1.85 -14.78 6.99
C LEU A 109 -1.51 -16.24 7.35
N THR A 110 -1.54 -17.14 6.37
CA THR A 110 -1.30 -18.58 6.65
C THR A 110 0.17 -18.88 6.95
N ALA A 111 1.09 -18.06 6.43
CA ALA A 111 2.51 -18.09 6.75
C ALA A 111 2.91 -16.83 7.55
N PRO A 112 3.90 -16.91 8.47
CA PRO A 112 4.61 -15.75 8.98
C PRO A 112 5.43 -15.14 7.85
N GLY A 113 4.74 -14.53 6.88
CA GLY A 113 5.34 -13.79 5.81
C GLY A 113 6.03 -12.54 6.35
N GLY A 114 6.92 -12.00 5.54
CA GLY A 114 7.61 -10.76 5.81
C GLY A 114 8.46 -10.40 4.61
N VAL A 115 9.17 -9.30 4.71
CA VAL A 115 10.08 -8.83 3.68
C VAL A 115 11.45 -8.62 4.29
N PHE A 116 12.48 -8.91 3.51
CA PHE A 116 13.79 -8.39 3.85
C PHE A 116 13.87 -6.94 3.40
N TYR A 117 14.54 -6.12 4.19
CA TYR A 117 15.05 -4.85 3.73
C TYR A 117 16.56 -4.98 3.59
N GLY A 118 17.09 -4.56 2.45
CA GLY A 118 18.51 -4.42 2.17
C GLY A 118 18.86 -2.95 2.04
N LEU A 119 19.89 -2.49 2.75
CA LEU A 119 20.38 -1.13 2.67
C LEU A 119 21.66 -1.10 1.85
N ASP A 120 21.62 -0.39 0.73
CA ASP A 120 22.78 0.02 -0.05
C ASP A 120 23.19 1.42 0.39
N HIS A 121 24.36 1.47 1.00
CA HIS A 121 24.94 2.67 1.58
C HIS A 121 25.73 3.52 0.59
N ASP A 122 26.15 2.95 -0.55
CA ASP A 122 26.93 3.67 -1.57
C ASP A 122 25.99 4.53 -2.42
N ASP A 123 24.80 4.00 -2.72
CA ASP A 123 23.76 4.67 -3.50
C ASP A 123 22.62 5.26 -2.64
N ASP A 124 22.73 5.21 -1.31
CA ASP A 124 21.74 5.73 -0.37
C ASP A 124 20.30 5.19 -0.59
N PHE A 125 20.20 3.88 -0.81
CA PHE A 125 18.95 3.19 -1.11
C PHE A 125 18.59 2.13 -0.09
N LEU A 126 17.28 2.04 0.17
CA LEU A 126 16.69 0.92 0.88
C LEU A 126 15.87 0.07 -0.11
N GLY A 127 16.33 -1.15 -0.37
CA GLY A 127 15.64 -2.15 -1.17
C GLY A 127 14.72 -3.02 -0.32
N GLN A 128 13.50 -3.29 -0.77
CA GLN A 128 12.69 -4.39 -0.23
C GLN A 128 12.96 -5.63 -1.07
N ILE A 129 13.30 -6.74 -0.42
CA ILE A 129 13.68 -8.00 -1.05
C ILE A 129 12.60 -9.03 -0.75
N ASN A 130 12.09 -9.66 -1.81
CA ASN A 130 11.17 -10.78 -1.70
C ASN A 130 11.92 -12.00 -1.11
N THR A 131 11.38 -12.57 -0.04
CA THR A 131 11.99 -13.68 0.71
C THR A 131 11.99 -15.01 -0.05
N ALA A 132 11.06 -15.19 -1.00
CA ALA A 132 10.93 -16.40 -1.80
C ALA A 132 11.78 -16.35 -3.07
N THR A 133 11.95 -15.18 -3.69
CA THR A 133 12.64 -15.04 -4.99
C THR A 133 14.00 -14.37 -4.91
N GLY A 134 14.29 -13.62 -3.83
CA GLY A 134 15.46 -12.73 -3.77
C GLY A 134 15.34 -11.48 -4.64
N GLN A 135 14.23 -11.25 -5.34
CA GLN A 135 14.10 -10.06 -6.18
C GLN A 135 13.90 -8.80 -5.35
N ILE A 136 14.52 -7.69 -5.78
CA ILE A 136 14.23 -6.37 -5.24
C ILE A 136 12.90 -5.90 -5.81
N THR A 137 11.88 -5.84 -4.96
CA THR A 137 10.51 -5.46 -5.34
C THR A 137 10.25 -3.98 -5.19
N ARG A 138 11.13 -3.27 -4.46
CA ARG A 138 11.01 -1.85 -4.14
C ARG A 138 12.39 -1.26 -3.92
N ILE A 139 12.61 -0.05 -4.43
CA ILE A 139 13.69 0.84 -3.99
C ILE A 139 13.06 2.05 -3.33
N ILE A 140 13.48 2.37 -2.12
CA ILE A 140 13.17 3.60 -1.40
C ILE A 140 14.46 4.40 -1.36
N SER A 141 14.54 5.42 -2.20
CA SER A 141 15.55 6.46 -2.00
C SER A 141 15.10 7.30 -0.83
N TYR A 142 15.94 7.43 0.18
CA TYR A 142 15.79 8.56 1.10
C TYR A 142 16.43 9.76 0.43
N PRO A 143 15.73 10.92 0.39
CA PRO A 143 16.16 12.04 -0.42
C PRO A 143 17.58 12.45 -0.06
N GLU A 144 18.52 12.16 -0.95
CA GLU A 144 19.68 13.01 -1.14
C GLU A 144 19.10 14.38 -1.44
N SER A 145 19.23 15.31 -0.49
CA SER A 145 19.01 16.69 -0.83
C SER A 145 20.08 17.10 -1.83
N PHE A 146 19.81 16.93 -3.12
CA PHE A 146 20.64 17.42 -4.19
C PHE A 146 19.97 18.66 -4.79
N PRO A 147 20.64 19.82 -4.82
CA PRO A 147 22.02 20.06 -4.42
C PRO A 147 22.19 19.97 -2.91
N ILE A 148 23.31 19.41 -2.45
CA ILE A 148 23.73 19.32 -1.04
C ILE A 148 23.65 20.72 -0.44
N THR A 149 22.49 21.07 0.10
CA THR A 149 22.42 22.08 1.13
C THR A 149 23.05 21.42 2.35
N PRO A 150 24.09 22.01 2.98
CA PRO A 150 24.78 21.44 4.15
C PRO A 150 23.88 21.10 5.36
N SER A 151 22.57 21.27 5.23
CA SER A 151 21.54 21.05 6.24
C SER A 151 20.76 19.74 6.11
N SER A 152 20.87 19.01 5.00
CA SER A 152 20.10 17.77 4.80
C SER A 152 21.06 16.59 4.56
N ASN A 153 21.62 16.17 5.69
CA ASN A 153 22.62 15.13 5.85
C ASN A 153 22.04 13.74 5.55
N ALA A 154 22.13 13.26 4.31
CA ALA A 154 22.21 11.82 4.08
C ALA A 154 23.70 11.47 4.14
N GLY A 155 24.13 10.96 5.29
CA GLY A 155 25.44 10.35 5.46
C GLY A 155 25.29 8.83 5.37
N PHE A 156 26.37 8.18 4.96
CA PHE A 156 26.56 6.73 4.85
C PHE A 156 25.81 5.95 5.93
N VAL A 157 24.66 5.41 5.55
CA VAL A 157 23.79 4.65 6.45
C VAL A 157 24.29 3.21 6.51
N VAL A 158 24.40 2.65 7.70
CA VAL A 158 24.83 1.29 8.00
C VAL A 158 24.06 0.79 9.22
N GLY A 159 23.98 -0.52 9.41
CA GLY A 159 23.23 -1.12 10.49
C GLY A 159 21.73 -0.84 10.36
N MET A 160 20.93 -1.90 10.40
CA MET A 160 19.48 -1.77 10.30
C MET A 160 18.80 -2.84 11.11
N ASP A 161 17.75 -2.48 11.85
CA ASP A 161 16.81 -3.45 12.38
C ASP A 161 15.38 -2.90 12.42
N TYR A 162 14.39 -3.79 12.47
CA TYR A 162 12.98 -3.46 12.43
C TYR A 162 12.38 -3.31 13.83
N ASN A 163 11.55 -2.29 14.00
CA ASN A 163 10.72 -2.10 15.17
C ASN A 163 9.30 -2.61 14.91
N PRO A 164 8.91 -3.80 15.42
CA PRO A 164 7.58 -4.35 15.19
C PRO A 164 6.47 -3.56 15.90
N VAL A 165 6.81 -2.67 16.84
CA VAL A 165 5.82 -1.85 17.56
C VAL A 165 5.41 -0.64 16.72
N SER A 166 6.37 0.07 16.13
CA SER A 166 6.07 1.25 15.29
C SER A 166 5.90 0.92 13.81
N GLY A 167 6.33 -0.25 13.36
CA GLY A 167 6.37 -0.64 11.96
C GLY A 167 7.46 0.07 11.15
N LYS A 168 8.43 0.68 11.84
CA LYS A 168 9.53 1.45 11.25
C LYS A 168 10.88 0.76 11.46
N LEU A 169 11.89 1.21 10.73
CA LEU A 169 13.26 0.72 10.81
C LEU A 169 14.07 1.63 11.73
N TYR A 170 14.96 1.06 12.52
CA TYR A 170 16.10 1.77 13.07
C TYR A 170 17.25 1.67 12.07
N ILE A 171 17.86 2.80 11.76
CA ILE A 171 19.06 2.86 10.92
C ILE A 171 20.11 3.72 11.60
N MET A 172 21.39 3.46 11.31
CA MET A 172 22.49 4.25 11.86
C MET A 172 23.24 4.97 10.75
N ASP A 173 23.41 6.29 10.88
CA ASP A 173 24.20 7.10 9.96
C ASP A 173 25.54 7.42 10.61
N ILE A 174 26.64 6.98 10.01
CA ILE A 174 27.99 7.15 10.57
C ILE A 174 28.72 8.41 10.05
N PHE A 175 28.11 9.17 9.14
CA PHE A 175 28.64 10.47 8.68
C PHE A 175 27.69 11.64 8.93
N ALA A 176 26.70 11.47 9.80
CA ALA A 176 25.87 12.55 10.30
C ALA A 176 26.70 13.68 10.96
N LEU A 177 26.07 14.85 11.14
CA LEU A 177 26.69 16.12 11.58
C LEU A 177 27.85 15.94 12.56
N GLY A 178 29.07 16.23 12.10
CA GLY A 178 30.27 16.16 12.94
C GLY A 178 30.95 14.79 13.02
N ARG A 179 30.59 13.83 12.16
CA ARG A 179 31.15 12.45 12.13
C ARG A 179 30.79 11.62 13.36
N LEU A 180 29.62 11.90 13.93
CA LEU A 180 29.07 11.13 15.03
C LEU A 180 28.09 10.10 14.48
N ALA A 181 28.29 8.84 14.84
CA ALA A 181 27.27 7.81 14.58
C ALA A 181 25.96 8.24 15.23
N THR A 182 24.91 8.40 14.43
CA THR A 182 23.61 8.94 14.83
C THR A 182 22.51 7.95 14.50
N LEU A 183 21.63 7.70 15.46
CA LEU A 183 20.50 6.80 15.30
C LEU A 183 19.29 7.56 14.72
N PHE A 184 18.62 6.94 13.75
CA PHE A 184 17.38 7.43 13.15
C PHE A 184 16.30 6.35 13.22
N GLU A 185 15.05 6.81 13.28
CA GLU A 185 13.89 6.03 12.89
C GLU A 185 13.59 6.33 11.42
N PHE A 186 13.33 5.30 10.62
CA PHE A 186 13.06 5.39 9.19
C PHE A 186 11.72 4.73 8.88
N ASP A 187 10.81 5.45 8.25
CA ASP A 187 9.54 4.88 7.80
C ASP A 187 9.72 4.25 6.40
N PRO A 188 9.71 2.92 6.28
CA PRO A 188 9.88 2.24 4.99
C PRO A 188 8.74 2.50 4.01
N ASN A 189 7.62 3.08 4.44
CA ASN A 189 6.51 3.40 3.55
C ASN A 189 6.70 4.75 2.88
N THR A 190 7.22 5.75 3.59
CA THR A 190 7.34 7.14 3.13
C THR A 190 8.76 7.56 2.78
N GLY A 191 9.77 6.82 3.27
CA GLY A 191 11.18 7.23 3.22
C GLY A 191 11.53 8.34 4.21
N GLU A 192 10.59 8.74 5.09
CA GLU A 192 10.82 9.77 6.09
C GLU A 192 11.78 9.27 7.18
N ARG A 193 12.74 10.12 7.56
CA ARG A 193 13.69 9.86 8.64
C ARG A 193 13.43 10.81 9.80
N THR A 194 13.32 10.27 11.00
CA THR A 194 13.27 11.04 12.25
C THR A 194 14.55 10.77 13.04
N GLN A 195 15.36 11.80 13.26
CA GLN A 195 16.55 11.69 14.09
C GLN A 195 16.15 11.39 15.54
N ILE A 196 16.78 10.36 16.13
CA ILE A 196 16.60 10.03 17.54
C ILE A 196 17.69 10.73 18.37
N GLY A 197 18.97 10.49 18.04
CA GLY A 197 20.07 11.07 18.80
C GLY A 197 21.45 10.54 18.39
N ALA A 198 22.48 11.28 18.77
CA ALA A 198 23.87 10.84 18.59
C ALA A 198 24.20 9.71 19.57
N THR A 199 24.95 8.72 19.11
CA THR A 199 25.29 7.55 19.92
C THR A 199 26.38 7.81 20.95
N GLY A 200 27.17 8.85 20.74
CA GLY A 200 28.39 9.09 21.53
C GLY A 200 29.53 8.13 21.20
N LEU A 201 29.34 7.24 20.21
CA LEU A 201 30.42 6.46 19.63
C LEU A 201 31.22 7.40 18.72
N GLU A 202 32.18 8.08 19.34
CA GLU A 202 33.19 8.87 18.65
C GLU A 202 34.40 7.97 18.37
N GLY A 203 35.00 8.11 17.19
CA GLY A 203 36.26 7.45 16.96
C GLY A 203 37.37 8.07 17.79
N THR A 204 37.70 7.44 18.91
CA THR A 204 38.79 7.87 19.80
C THR A 204 40.14 7.92 19.09
N ASP A 205 40.31 7.15 18.01
CA ASP A 205 41.54 7.09 17.20
C ASP A 205 41.42 7.78 15.83
N GLY A 206 40.38 8.61 15.63
CA GLY A 206 40.15 9.35 14.39
C GLY A 206 38.93 8.86 13.60
N PRO A 207 38.74 9.35 12.36
CA PRO A 207 37.45 9.36 11.65
C PRO A 207 36.92 8.02 11.14
N LEU A 208 37.31 6.88 11.73
CA LEU A 208 37.00 5.53 11.21
C LEU A 208 36.49 4.53 12.28
N SER A 209 36.01 4.97 13.45
CA SER A 209 35.21 4.08 14.32
C SER A 209 33.82 3.92 13.73
N MET A 210 33.74 3.10 12.69
CA MET A 210 32.53 2.75 11.99
C MET A 210 31.82 1.64 12.77
N VAL A 211 30.52 1.76 12.89
CA VAL A 211 29.63 0.76 13.47
C VAL A 211 28.79 0.25 12.31
N PHE A 212 29.02 -0.99 11.91
CA PHE A 212 28.47 -1.53 10.64
C PHE A 212 27.17 -2.31 10.81
N SER A 213 26.66 -2.40 12.03
CA SER A 213 25.60 -3.34 12.38
C SER A 213 24.67 -2.78 13.44
N LEU A 214 23.42 -3.24 13.42
CA LEU A 214 22.43 -2.91 14.42
C LEU A 214 21.53 -4.12 14.60
N ALA A 215 21.28 -4.52 15.85
CA ALA A 215 20.33 -5.58 16.18
C ALA A 215 19.51 -5.20 17.40
N ARG A 216 18.22 -5.46 17.37
CA ARG A 216 17.24 -5.13 18.40
C ARG A 216 16.89 -6.38 19.17
N ASP A 217 17.08 -6.34 20.48
CA ASP A 217 16.58 -7.37 21.37
C ASP A 217 15.04 -7.35 21.36
N PRO A 218 14.38 -8.45 20.94
CA PRO A 218 12.92 -8.49 20.91
C PRO A 218 12.28 -8.39 22.31
N ALA A 219 12.98 -8.80 23.36
CA ALA A 219 12.46 -8.81 24.74
C ALA A 219 12.53 -7.43 25.41
N THR A 220 13.65 -6.73 25.27
CA THR A 220 13.87 -5.43 25.95
C THR A 220 13.67 -4.22 25.04
N GLY A 221 13.78 -4.42 23.72
CA GLY A 221 13.79 -3.34 22.74
C GLY A 221 15.10 -2.57 22.64
N LEU A 222 16.12 -2.91 23.43
CA LEU A 222 17.45 -2.31 23.31
C LEU A 222 18.09 -2.68 21.97
N LEU A 223 18.86 -1.74 21.43
CA LEU A 223 19.65 -1.95 20.23
C LEU A 223 21.08 -2.36 20.61
N TYR A 224 21.75 -3.08 19.73
CA TYR A 224 23.11 -3.58 19.91
C TYR A 224 23.91 -3.34 18.65
N THR A 225 25.18 -2.96 18.80
CA THR A 225 26.13 -2.77 17.71
C THR A 225 27.51 -3.26 18.14
N VAL A 226 28.37 -3.54 17.15
CA VAL A 226 29.79 -3.84 17.34
C VAL A 226 30.60 -2.80 16.58
N ASP A 227 31.62 -2.25 17.24
CA ASP A 227 32.55 -1.32 16.61
C ASP A 227 33.71 -2.03 15.88
N VAL A 228 34.54 -1.26 15.19
CA VAL A 228 35.72 -1.78 14.46
C VAL A 228 36.79 -2.46 15.35
N THR A 229 36.67 -2.34 16.68
CA THR A 229 37.58 -2.98 17.65
C THR A 229 36.98 -4.23 18.27
N ASP A 230 35.86 -4.71 17.72
CA ASP A 230 35.13 -5.90 18.20
C ASP A 230 34.71 -5.74 19.67
N ILE A 231 34.19 -4.56 20.01
CA ILE A 231 33.53 -4.28 21.28
C ILE A 231 32.01 -4.20 21.08
N LEU A 232 31.26 -4.89 21.94
CA LEU A 232 29.81 -4.82 21.96
C LEU A 232 29.32 -3.60 22.74
N TRP A 233 28.38 -2.88 22.15
CA TRP A 233 27.69 -1.74 22.72
C TRP A 233 26.18 -1.99 22.70
N SER A 234 25.47 -1.59 23.75
CA SER A 234 24.02 -1.40 23.72
C SER A 234 23.68 0.04 23.39
N ILE A 235 22.56 0.29 22.71
CA ILE A 235 22.05 1.61 22.35
C ILE A 235 20.60 1.72 22.82
N ASP A 236 20.26 2.81 23.51
CA ASP A 236 18.88 3.12 23.88
C ASP A 236 18.12 3.67 22.67
N PRO A 237 17.05 3.00 22.19
CA PRO A 237 16.31 3.42 21.00
C PRO A 237 15.57 4.75 21.16
N ASN A 238 15.43 5.29 22.37
CA ASN A 238 14.73 6.55 22.62
C ASN A 238 15.66 7.76 22.63
N THR A 239 16.93 7.56 22.99
CA THR A 239 17.91 8.65 23.13
C THR A 239 19.06 8.53 22.14
N GLY A 240 19.23 7.36 21.51
CA GLY A 240 20.38 7.02 20.67
C GLY A 240 21.65 6.72 21.46
N THR A 241 21.70 6.96 22.78
CA THR A 241 22.93 6.88 23.58
C THR A 241 23.46 5.45 23.66
N ALA A 242 24.75 5.25 23.35
CA ALA A 242 25.44 3.98 23.50
C ALA A 242 26.00 3.76 24.92
N SER A 243 26.04 2.51 25.36
CA SER A 243 26.63 2.05 26.62
C SER A 243 27.51 0.84 26.36
N LEU A 244 28.73 0.87 26.88
CA LEU A 244 29.72 -0.20 26.73
C LEU A 244 29.26 -1.47 27.46
N ILE A 245 29.33 -2.61 26.78
CA ILE A 245 29.11 -3.93 27.41
C ILE A 245 30.45 -4.64 27.65
N GLY A 246 31.23 -4.87 26.58
CA GLY A 246 32.49 -5.59 26.69
C GLY A 246 33.04 -6.09 25.36
N PRO A 247 34.30 -6.56 25.32
CA PRO A 247 34.93 -7.08 24.11
C PRO A 247 34.36 -8.44 23.70
N LEU A 248 34.35 -8.74 22.40
CA LEU A 248 33.88 -10.01 21.85
C LEU A 248 34.76 -11.20 22.22
N SER A 249 36.07 -11.00 22.40
CA SER A 249 36.96 -12.00 22.96
C SER A 249 38.01 -11.35 23.87
N PRO A 250 38.44 -12.02 24.95
CA PRO A 250 39.65 -11.62 25.70
C PRO A 250 40.91 -11.70 24.83
N ASN A 251 40.89 -12.46 23.74
CA ASN A 251 41.95 -12.51 22.73
C ASN A 251 41.47 -11.79 21.44
N PRO A 252 41.97 -10.59 21.13
CA PRO A 252 41.48 -9.79 19.99
C PRO A 252 41.74 -10.41 18.61
N THR A 253 42.45 -11.55 18.54
CA THR A 253 42.67 -12.27 17.28
C THR A 253 41.72 -13.45 17.07
N GLU A 254 40.88 -13.79 18.06
CA GLU A 254 39.96 -14.93 17.97
C GLU A 254 38.75 -14.60 17.08
N PHE A 255 38.12 -13.47 17.35
CA PHE A 255 37.08 -12.88 16.50
C PHE A 255 37.57 -11.51 16.08
N SER A 256 37.56 -11.26 14.78
CA SER A 256 38.09 -10.03 14.22
C SER A 256 37.17 -9.56 13.11
N ASN A 257 36.65 -8.34 13.20
CA ASN A 257 35.70 -7.77 12.25
C ASN A 257 34.36 -8.52 12.25
N VAL A 258 33.71 -8.60 13.42
CA VAL A 258 32.34 -9.08 13.55
C VAL A 258 31.36 -7.99 13.13
N GLN A 259 30.54 -8.28 12.13
CA GLN A 259 29.51 -7.38 11.59
C GLN A 259 28.20 -8.15 11.42
N GLY A 260 27.18 -7.54 10.78
CA GLY A 260 25.92 -8.21 10.48
C GLY A 260 25.27 -8.84 11.71
N LEU A 261 24.86 -8.02 12.67
CA LEU A 261 24.24 -8.51 13.90
C LEU A 261 22.75 -8.80 13.67
N THR A 262 22.22 -9.84 14.31
CA THR A 262 20.78 -10.10 14.34
C THR A 262 20.36 -10.88 15.58
N PHE A 263 19.20 -10.59 16.15
CA PHE A 263 18.59 -11.43 17.18
C PHE A 263 17.72 -12.50 16.55
N SER A 264 17.89 -13.74 17.01
CA SER A 264 16.91 -14.78 16.73
C SER A 264 15.69 -14.58 17.60
N GLN A 265 14.52 -14.59 16.95
CA GLN A 265 13.22 -14.42 17.59
C GLN A 265 12.80 -15.68 18.38
N VAL A 266 13.45 -16.82 18.12
CA VAL A 266 13.07 -18.11 18.72
C VAL A 266 13.82 -18.37 20.03
N ASP A 267 15.13 -18.13 20.04
CA ASP A 267 16.00 -18.44 21.19
C ASP A 267 16.52 -17.19 21.92
N GLY A 268 16.31 -15.99 21.36
CA GLY A 268 16.76 -14.73 21.94
C GLY A 268 18.27 -14.51 21.90
N HIS A 269 19.02 -15.34 21.15
CA HIS A 269 20.45 -15.16 21.00
C HIS A 269 20.78 -14.05 19.99
N LEU A 270 21.77 -13.23 20.34
CA LEU A 270 22.40 -12.29 19.42
C LEU A 270 23.43 -13.04 18.59
N TYR A 271 23.25 -13.10 17.28
CA TYR A 271 24.21 -13.65 16.34
C TYR A 271 24.97 -12.52 15.65
N GLY A 272 26.20 -12.82 15.23
CA GLY A 272 27.03 -11.95 14.41
C GLY A 272 27.83 -12.75 13.39
N LEU A 273 28.25 -12.07 12.33
CA LEU A 273 29.07 -12.61 11.26
C LEU A 273 30.52 -12.17 11.46
N ASN A 274 31.43 -13.09 11.74
CA ASN A 274 32.87 -12.85 11.81
C ASN A 274 33.49 -12.94 10.40
N HIS A 275 33.95 -11.81 9.86
CA HIS A 275 34.46 -11.70 8.47
C HIS A 275 35.92 -12.20 8.35
N THR A 276 36.15 -13.44 8.74
CA THR A 276 37.40 -14.17 8.55
C THR A 276 37.33 -15.03 7.28
N ALA A 277 38.37 -15.80 6.98
CA ALA A 277 38.39 -16.75 5.87
C ALA A 277 38.78 -18.13 6.43
N PRO A 278 37.84 -19.07 6.60
CA PRO A 278 36.41 -18.97 6.27
C PRO A 278 35.64 -17.96 7.14
N SER A 279 34.55 -17.38 6.63
CA SER A 279 33.64 -16.57 7.46
C SER A 279 32.98 -17.45 8.53
N GLN A 280 32.58 -16.89 9.67
CA GLN A 280 31.98 -17.67 10.77
C GLN A 280 30.74 -16.99 11.34
N ILE A 281 29.76 -17.79 11.78
CA ILE A 281 28.65 -17.30 12.61
C ILE A 281 29.05 -17.46 14.07
N VAL A 282 28.88 -16.39 14.85
CA VAL A 282 29.13 -16.38 16.29
C VAL A 282 27.86 -16.00 17.04
N SER A 283 27.66 -16.57 18.23
CA SER A 283 26.66 -16.13 19.19
C SER A 283 27.33 -15.21 20.21
N ILE A 284 26.69 -14.12 20.60
CA ILE A 284 27.25 -13.07 21.46
C ILE A 284 26.43 -12.96 22.73
N ASN A 285 27.10 -13.01 23.89
CA ASN A 285 26.45 -12.82 25.18
C ASN A 285 26.25 -11.32 25.47
N THR A 286 25.00 -10.85 25.44
CA THR A 286 24.63 -9.44 25.59
C THR A 286 24.94 -8.83 26.97
N SER A 287 25.27 -9.65 27.98
CA SER A 287 25.65 -9.16 29.32
C SER A 287 27.16 -8.98 29.50
N THR A 288 27.98 -9.64 28.67
CA THR A 288 29.45 -9.65 28.82
C THR A 288 30.21 -9.25 27.56
N GLY A 289 29.56 -9.25 26.40
CA GLY A 289 30.18 -9.09 25.09
C GLY A 289 30.77 -10.39 24.54
N ALA A 290 31.05 -11.40 25.37
CA ALA A 290 31.77 -12.60 24.93
C ALA A 290 31.04 -13.34 23.80
N ALA A 291 31.77 -13.59 22.70
CA ALA A 291 31.31 -14.34 21.54
C ALA A 291 31.74 -15.83 21.62
N ALA A 292 30.98 -16.70 20.98
CA ALA A 292 31.29 -18.10 20.82
C ALA A 292 30.96 -18.55 19.39
N LEU A 293 31.82 -19.39 18.80
CA LEU A 293 31.61 -19.94 17.46
C LEU A 293 30.35 -20.83 17.43
N VAL A 294 29.51 -20.61 16.43
CA VAL A 294 28.33 -21.43 16.13
C VAL A 294 28.64 -22.38 14.98
N CYS A 295 29.01 -21.83 13.82
CA CYS A 295 29.34 -22.61 12.63
C CYS A 295 30.30 -21.84 11.69
N GLU A 296 31.07 -22.55 10.87
CA GLU A 296 31.85 -21.94 9.78
C GLU A 296 31.00 -21.86 8.50
N LEU A 297 31.14 -20.80 7.74
CA LEU A 297 30.49 -20.66 6.43
C LEU A 297 31.46 -21.10 5.33
N PRO A 298 30.97 -21.78 4.27
CA PRO A 298 31.79 -22.11 3.09
C PRO A 298 32.06 -20.88 2.20
N LEU A 299 32.15 -19.69 2.80
CA LEU A 299 32.40 -18.42 2.14
C LEU A 299 33.82 -17.94 2.46
N GLY A 300 34.44 -17.25 1.50
CA GLY A 300 35.66 -16.50 1.75
C GLY A 300 35.40 -15.29 2.67
N ARG A 301 36.31 -14.31 2.61
CA ARG A 301 36.05 -12.99 3.19
C ARG A 301 35.00 -12.30 2.31
N GLY A 302 33.75 -12.20 2.76
CA GLY A 302 32.70 -11.66 1.88
C GLY A 302 31.29 -11.52 2.42
N GLY A 303 30.92 -12.04 3.59
CA GLY A 303 29.57 -11.74 4.08
C GLY A 303 29.43 -10.23 4.39
N GLY A 304 28.24 -9.66 4.20
CA GLY A 304 27.95 -8.24 4.45
C GLY A 304 27.10 -8.03 5.70
N SER A 305 26.00 -8.77 5.80
CA SER A 305 25.03 -8.62 6.90
C SER A 305 24.27 -9.92 7.19
N LEU A 306 23.60 -9.99 8.34
CA LEU A 306 22.71 -11.09 8.75
C LEU A 306 21.32 -10.58 9.08
N ALA A 307 20.31 -11.43 8.87
CA ALA A 307 18.96 -11.24 9.39
C ALA A 307 18.40 -12.58 9.86
N SER A 308 17.67 -12.59 10.98
CA SER A 308 16.91 -13.75 11.44
C SER A 308 15.44 -13.61 11.06
N MET A 309 14.86 -14.68 10.53
CA MET A 309 13.42 -14.80 10.40
C MET A 309 12.77 -15.23 11.73
N PRO A 310 11.44 -15.04 11.91
CA PRO A 310 10.71 -15.43 13.11
C PRO A 310 10.73 -16.94 13.42
N ASP A 311 11.01 -17.77 12.42
CA ASP A 311 11.18 -19.21 12.56
C ASP A 311 12.59 -19.61 13.04
N GLY A 312 13.47 -18.64 13.28
CA GLY A 312 14.85 -18.84 13.73
C GLY A 312 15.84 -19.09 12.59
N THR A 313 15.37 -19.13 11.34
CA THR A 313 16.24 -19.28 10.18
C THR A 313 17.12 -18.03 10.02
N LEU A 314 18.44 -18.24 9.91
CA LEU A 314 19.39 -17.18 9.62
C LEU A 314 19.58 -16.98 8.12
N TRP A 315 19.67 -15.73 7.71
CA TRP A 315 19.97 -15.30 6.35
C TRP A 315 21.14 -14.35 6.37
N GLY A 316 21.84 -14.27 5.24
CA GLY A 316 22.86 -13.26 5.05
C GLY A 316 22.97 -12.81 3.61
N VAL A 317 23.67 -11.69 3.43
CA VAL A 317 24.08 -11.20 2.10
C VAL A 317 25.57 -11.37 1.93
N ASN A 318 25.99 -11.76 0.73
CA ASN A 318 27.40 -11.95 0.38
C ASN A 318 27.82 -10.80 -0.53
N LEU A 319 28.66 -9.93 -0.03
CA LEU A 319 29.38 -8.91 -0.79
C LEU A 319 30.56 -9.61 -1.47
N ILE A 320 30.30 -10.40 -2.52
CA ILE A 320 31.39 -11.00 -3.30
C ILE A 320 32.01 -9.91 -4.16
N GLY A 321 32.94 -9.17 -3.59
CA GLY A 321 33.98 -8.49 -4.35
C GLY A 321 34.97 -9.52 -4.83
N VAL A 322 34.79 -10.06 -6.05
CA VAL A 322 35.95 -10.67 -6.72
C VAL A 322 36.94 -9.54 -6.92
N HIS A 323 38.05 -9.60 -6.19
CA HIS A 323 39.12 -8.60 -6.14
C HIS A 323 39.79 -8.28 -7.50
N ASP A 324 39.25 -8.77 -8.62
CA ASP A 324 39.76 -8.69 -10.00
C ASP A 324 38.78 -7.99 -10.97
N SER A 325 38.18 -6.86 -10.55
CA SER A 325 37.56 -5.86 -11.45
C SER A 325 36.32 -6.28 -12.26
N VAL A 326 35.61 -7.34 -11.87
CA VAL A 326 34.32 -7.72 -12.47
C VAL A 326 33.22 -7.59 -11.42
N MET A 327 32.35 -6.59 -11.61
CA MET A 327 31.03 -6.33 -11.00
C MET A 327 30.73 -7.00 -9.66
N PHE A 328 30.49 -6.22 -8.61
CA PHE A 328 29.94 -6.71 -7.34
C PHE A 328 28.53 -7.28 -7.60
N THR A 329 28.31 -8.56 -7.29
CA THR A 329 26.98 -9.15 -7.28
C THR A 329 26.69 -9.62 -5.87
N ASP A 330 25.66 -9.05 -5.27
CA ASP A 330 25.20 -9.46 -3.98
C ASP A 330 24.31 -10.69 -4.10
N TYR A 331 24.57 -11.67 -3.24
CA TYR A 331 23.77 -12.88 -3.14
C TYR A 331 23.10 -12.96 -1.79
N LEU A 332 21.80 -13.20 -1.78
CA LEU A 332 21.06 -13.57 -0.58
C LEU A 332 21.19 -15.08 -0.37
N TYR A 333 21.54 -15.50 0.84
CA TYR A 333 21.66 -16.91 1.19
C TYR A 333 20.95 -17.22 2.50
N ARG A 334 20.33 -18.40 2.54
CA ARG A 334 19.83 -19.01 3.77
C ARG A 334 20.92 -19.87 4.40
N ILE A 335 21.14 -19.69 5.70
CA ILE A 335 22.21 -20.33 6.47
C ILE A 335 21.63 -21.44 7.33
N ASP A 336 22.13 -22.67 7.15
CA ASP A 336 21.85 -23.79 8.05
C ASP A 336 23.12 -24.19 8.80
N CYS A 337 23.21 -23.78 10.07
CA CYS A 337 24.31 -24.14 10.98
C CYS A 337 24.15 -25.55 11.60
N SER A 338 23.18 -26.37 11.17
CA SER A 338 23.10 -27.77 11.63
C SER A 338 24.26 -28.65 11.13
N THR A 339 24.97 -28.17 10.10
CA THR A 339 26.23 -28.73 9.61
C THR A 339 27.40 -27.78 9.88
N ASN A 340 28.63 -28.31 9.92
CA ASN A 340 29.84 -27.50 9.98
C ASN A 340 30.89 -28.03 8.97
N PRO A 341 31.15 -27.32 7.85
CA PRO A 341 30.64 -25.98 7.50
C PRO A 341 29.12 -25.96 7.27
N ALA A 342 28.52 -24.78 7.43
CA ALA A 342 27.10 -24.52 7.21
C ALA A 342 26.70 -24.87 5.78
N THR A 343 25.46 -25.33 5.62
CA THR A 343 24.86 -25.46 4.29
C THR A 343 24.26 -24.12 3.90
N LEU A 344 24.62 -23.63 2.70
CA LEU A 344 24.06 -22.40 2.14
C LEU A 344 23.08 -22.74 1.02
N LEU A 345 21.88 -22.18 1.08
CA LEU A 345 20.97 -22.14 -0.06
C LEU A 345 21.05 -20.74 -0.66
N GLU A 346 21.72 -20.64 -1.81
CA GLU A 346 21.88 -19.41 -2.57
C GLU A 346 20.60 -19.10 -3.37
N PHE A 347 20.17 -17.85 -3.32
CA PHE A 347 19.10 -17.33 -4.15
C PHE A 347 19.69 -16.69 -5.42
N PRO A 348 18.90 -16.52 -6.49
CA PRO A 348 19.34 -15.80 -7.68
C PRO A 348 19.94 -14.43 -7.31
N THR A 349 20.80 -13.90 -8.18
CA THR A 349 21.34 -12.54 -8.05
C THR A 349 20.22 -11.55 -7.76
N LEU A 350 20.46 -10.57 -6.88
CA LEU A 350 19.50 -9.53 -6.52
C LEU A 350 19.24 -8.59 -7.71
N GLU A 351 18.43 -9.07 -8.66
CA GLU A 351 17.99 -8.33 -9.83
C GLU A 351 16.94 -7.29 -9.42
N LEU A 352 17.05 -6.10 -10.03
CA LEU A 352 16.03 -5.08 -9.88
C LEU A 352 14.77 -5.51 -10.64
N GLY A 353 13.73 -5.89 -9.91
CA GLY A 353 12.40 -6.16 -10.47
C GLY A 353 11.69 -4.89 -10.97
N VAL A 354 12.26 -3.71 -10.69
CA VAL A 354 11.77 -2.39 -11.08
C VAL A 354 12.86 -1.63 -11.84
N GLN A 355 12.51 -0.94 -12.93
CA GLN A 355 13.47 -0.08 -13.62
C GLN A 355 13.76 1.16 -12.77
N PHE A 356 14.97 1.27 -12.22
CA PHE A 356 15.44 2.46 -11.52
C PHE A 356 16.74 2.98 -12.17
N GLY A 357 16.59 3.96 -13.06
CA GLY A 357 17.72 4.53 -13.79
C GLY A 357 18.42 3.52 -14.74
N PRO A 358 19.70 3.73 -15.08
CA PRO A 358 20.47 2.81 -15.92
C PRO A 358 21.01 1.58 -15.18
N GLN A 359 20.86 1.54 -13.85
CA GLN A 359 21.28 0.41 -13.04
C GLN A 359 20.29 -0.75 -13.20
N THR A 360 20.81 -1.98 -13.23
CA THR A 360 20.01 -3.22 -13.39
C THR A 360 20.13 -4.15 -12.19
N LEU A 361 21.01 -3.82 -11.24
CA LEU A 361 21.33 -4.63 -10.07
C LEU A 361 21.32 -3.72 -8.84
N PHE A 362 20.83 -4.25 -7.72
CA PHE A 362 21.02 -3.66 -6.41
C PHE A 362 22.29 -4.27 -5.82
N GLN A 363 23.31 -3.45 -5.60
CA GLN A 363 24.64 -3.88 -5.17
C GLN A 363 24.97 -3.22 -3.82
N GLY A 364 26.05 -3.65 -3.15
CA GLY A 364 26.53 -2.95 -1.95
C GLY A 364 25.62 -3.05 -0.73
N ILE A 365 24.80 -4.10 -0.61
CA ILE A 365 23.92 -4.32 0.54
C ILE A 365 24.76 -4.63 1.79
N ASN A 366 24.98 -3.58 2.56
CA ASN A 366 25.77 -3.64 3.79
C ASN A 366 24.93 -3.92 5.03
N SER A 367 23.61 -3.80 4.93
CA SER A 367 22.72 -4.14 6.05
C SER A 367 21.47 -4.84 5.56
N LEU A 368 21.14 -5.94 6.20
CA LEU A 368 19.95 -6.75 5.95
C LEU A 368 19.14 -6.78 7.25
N CYS A 369 17.84 -6.54 7.18
CA CYS A 369 16.95 -6.85 8.30
C CYS A 369 15.69 -7.54 7.78
N PHE A 370 15.09 -8.38 8.62
CA PHE A 370 13.78 -8.95 8.33
C PHE A 370 12.70 -8.12 9.01
N ALA A 371 11.78 -7.58 8.24
CA ALA A 371 10.55 -7.05 8.77
C ALA A 371 9.46 -8.12 8.64
N PRO A 372 8.98 -8.72 9.75
CA PRO A 372 7.78 -9.51 9.68
C PRO A 372 6.67 -8.63 9.12
N ASN A 373 5.74 -9.22 8.36
CA ASN A 373 4.47 -8.56 8.10
C ASN A 373 3.94 -8.10 9.46
N ALA A 374 3.69 -6.80 9.61
CA ALA A 374 3.45 -6.19 10.90
C ALA A 374 2.42 -7.00 11.71
N ALA A 375 2.58 -7.00 13.05
CA ALA A 375 1.70 -7.64 14.02
C ALA A 375 0.23 -7.71 13.55
N PRO A 376 -0.53 -8.80 13.78
CA PRO A 376 -1.68 -9.40 13.06
C PRO A 376 -2.76 -8.53 12.38
N ASP A 377 -2.51 -7.27 12.03
CA ASP A 377 -3.40 -6.36 11.34
C ASP A 377 -3.56 -6.72 9.86
N GLN A 378 -2.77 -7.69 9.37
CA GLN A 378 -2.87 -8.37 8.08
C GLN A 378 -2.87 -7.37 6.94
N THR A 379 -1.93 -6.42 7.02
CA THR A 379 -1.82 -5.36 6.04
C THR A 379 -0.61 -5.56 5.14
N VAL A 380 -0.78 -5.35 3.85
CA VAL A 380 0.33 -5.13 2.92
C VAL A 380 0.44 -3.64 2.70
N PRO A 381 1.58 -3.01 3.01
CA PRO A 381 1.79 -1.63 2.65
C PRO A 381 1.88 -1.50 1.13
N THR A 382 1.22 -0.48 0.60
CA THR A 382 1.26 -0.07 -0.80
C THR A 382 1.89 1.31 -0.87
N PHE A 383 2.58 1.60 -1.97
CA PHE A 383 3.38 2.83 -2.14
C PHE A 383 2.52 4.09 -2.17
N GLN A 384 1.32 3.96 -2.71
CA GLN A 384 0.34 5.02 -2.87
C GLN A 384 -1.05 4.50 -2.48
N SER A 385 -2.01 5.41 -2.49
CA SER A 385 -3.42 5.06 -2.38
C SER A 385 -3.79 4.00 -3.42
N ILE A 386 -4.41 2.92 -2.98
CA ILE A 386 -4.91 1.88 -3.90
C ILE A 386 -6.17 2.39 -4.60
N ASP A 387 -6.08 2.49 -5.92
CA ASP A 387 -7.15 2.96 -6.79
C ASP A 387 -8.07 1.85 -7.28
N ALA A 388 -7.62 0.59 -7.28
CA ALA A 388 -8.43 -0.57 -7.66
C ALA A 388 -7.92 -1.88 -7.06
N LEU A 389 -8.85 -2.81 -6.80
CA LEU A 389 -8.56 -4.20 -6.48
C LEU A 389 -9.30 -5.11 -7.46
N ALA A 390 -8.72 -6.26 -7.80
CA ALA A 390 -9.37 -7.34 -8.55
C ALA A 390 -8.84 -8.71 -8.10
N ILE A 391 -9.64 -9.76 -8.22
CA ILE A 391 -9.22 -11.14 -7.92
C ILE A 391 -9.06 -11.91 -9.23
N ASP A 392 -7.83 -12.31 -9.51
CA ASP A 392 -7.52 -13.34 -10.48
C ASP A 392 -7.63 -14.71 -9.82
N PRO A 393 -8.54 -15.60 -10.27
CA PRO A 393 -8.72 -16.92 -9.67
C PRO A 393 -7.48 -17.82 -9.75
N VAL A 394 -6.51 -17.52 -10.62
CA VAL A 394 -5.27 -18.30 -10.75
C VAL A 394 -4.17 -17.77 -9.85
N HIS A 395 -3.88 -16.48 -9.94
CA HIS A 395 -2.70 -15.89 -9.26
C HIS A 395 -3.02 -15.20 -7.93
N GLY A 396 -4.28 -14.78 -7.68
CA GLY A 396 -4.70 -14.15 -6.43
C GLY A 396 -5.18 -12.71 -6.58
N LEU A 397 -4.80 -11.84 -5.65
CA LEU A 397 -5.18 -10.44 -5.64
C LEU A 397 -4.30 -9.60 -6.58
N MET A 398 -4.93 -8.69 -7.31
CA MET A 398 -4.26 -7.64 -8.06
C MET A 398 -4.70 -6.28 -7.51
N ALA A 399 -3.74 -5.36 -7.36
CA ALA A 399 -4.00 -4.01 -6.89
C ALA A 399 -3.39 -2.98 -7.85
N ALA A 400 -4.17 -1.99 -8.26
CA ALA A 400 -3.66 -0.85 -8.99
C ALA A 400 -3.47 0.33 -8.03
N ALA A 401 -2.32 0.99 -8.15
CA ALA A 401 -2.01 2.25 -7.50
C ALA A 401 -1.50 3.24 -8.55
N GLY A 402 -1.31 4.51 -8.18
CA GLY A 402 -0.93 5.56 -9.14
C GLY A 402 0.37 5.32 -9.92
N ASP A 403 1.24 4.41 -9.46
CA ASP A 403 2.53 4.08 -10.08
C ASP A 403 2.58 2.69 -10.76
N GLY A 404 1.56 1.85 -10.61
CA GLY A 404 1.56 0.54 -11.24
C GLY A 404 0.43 -0.40 -10.83
N VAL A 405 0.47 -1.60 -11.41
CA VAL A 405 -0.34 -2.74 -10.97
C VAL A 405 0.57 -3.76 -10.28
N TYR A 406 0.14 -4.25 -9.13
CA TYR A 406 0.85 -5.18 -8.27
C TYR A 406 0.04 -6.47 -8.10
N GLY A 407 0.71 -7.62 -8.12
CA GLY A 407 0.11 -8.92 -7.87
C GLY A 407 0.53 -9.48 -6.53
N PHE A 408 -0.43 -10.06 -5.82
CA PHE A 408 -0.28 -10.68 -4.53
C PHE A 408 -1.00 -12.01 -4.54
N ASP A 409 -0.35 -13.06 -4.07
CA ASP A 409 -1.06 -14.32 -3.85
C ASP A 409 -2.12 -14.14 -2.74
N PRO A 410 -2.96 -15.14 -2.48
CA PRO A 410 -3.97 -15.03 -1.43
C PRO A 410 -3.41 -14.66 -0.05
N ASP A 411 -2.16 -15.03 0.25
CA ASP A 411 -1.40 -14.80 1.48
C ASP A 411 -0.48 -13.58 1.43
N PHE A 412 -0.69 -12.70 0.45
CA PHE A 412 0.05 -11.48 0.25
C PHE A 412 1.54 -11.66 -0.07
N GLU A 413 1.95 -12.84 -0.51
CA GLU A 413 3.26 -12.99 -1.14
C GLU A 413 3.24 -12.27 -2.48
N TYR A 414 4.17 -11.33 -2.65
CA TYR A 414 4.33 -10.61 -3.89
C TYR A 414 4.79 -11.56 -4.98
N PHE A 415 4.06 -11.62 -6.09
CA PHE A 415 4.54 -12.26 -7.31
C PHE A 415 4.88 -11.20 -8.36
N PRO A 416 5.86 -11.46 -9.24
CA PRO A 416 6.30 -10.49 -10.24
C PRO A 416 5.24 -10.31 -11.34
N SER A 417 4.18 -9.56 -11.04
CA SER A 417 3.25 -8.99 -12.02
C SER A 417 3.23 -7.46 -11.97
N GLY A 418 4.29 -6.88 -11.41
CA GLY A 418 4.51 -5.45 -11.34
C GLY A 418 4.57 -4.83 -12.73
N ILE A 419 3.56 -4.04 -13.09
CA ILE A 419 3.68 -3.14 -14.24
C ILE A 419 3.95 -1.75 -13.71
N GLY A 420 5.24 -1.42 -13.56
CA GLY A 420 5.68 -0.03 -13.48
C GLY A 420 5.71 0.55 -14.89
N VAL A 421 4.64 1.22 -15.32
CA VAL A 421 4.71 2.03 -16.55
C VAL A 421 5.07 3.46 -16.15
N ALA A 422 6.30 3.86 -16.43
CA ALA A 422 6.73 5.24 -16.20
C ALA A 422 5.82 6.23 -16.95
N GLY A 423 5.31 7.23 -16.22
CA GLY A 423 4.47 8.30 -16.78
C GLY A 423 2.97 8.05 -16.73
N LEU A 424 2.51 6.98 -16.10
CA LEU A 424 1.09 6.82 -15.75
C LEU A 424 0.82 7.45 -14.39
N ALA A 425 -0.30 8.16 -14.28
CA ALA A 425 -0.64 8.94 -13.10
C ALA A 425 -2.03 8.64 -12.54
N ASP A 426 -2.77 7.70 -13.14
CA ASP A 426 -4.12 7.35 -12.65
C ASP A 426 -4.63 6.01 -13.21
N PHE A 427 -4.26 4.89 -12.58
CA PHE A 427 -4.82 3.59 -12.93
C PHE A 427 -6.19 3.41 -12.27
N LYS A 428 -7.24 3.30 -13.08
CA LYS A 428 -8.60 2.98 -12.59
C LYS A 428 -8.98 1.55 -12.96
N ARG A 429 -9.82 0.93 -12.10
CA ARG A 429 -10.34 -0.46 -12.08
C ARG A 429 -9.62 -1.48 -12.95
N ILE A 430 -9.12 -2.54 -12.32
CA ILE A 430 -8.58 -3.71 -13.03
C ILE A 430 -9.75 -4.57 -13.49
N VAL A 431 -9.78 -4.91 -14.78
CA VAL A 431 -10.77 -5.82 -15.37
C VAL A 431 -10.07 -7.05 -15.90
N LEU A 432 -10.57 -8.23 -15.55
CA LEU A 432 -10.00 -9.50 -15.95
C LEU A 432 -10.79 -10.13 -17.09
N ASN A 433 -10.09 -10.71 -18.06
CA ASN A 433 -10.71 -11.54 -19.10
C ASN A 433 -11.32 -12.81 -18.52
N GLN A 434 -12.22 -13.42 -19.28
CA GLN A 434 -12.79 -14.72 -18.96
C GLN A 434 -11.69 -15.77 -18.85
N GLY A 435 -11.40 -16.21 -17.62
CA GLY A 435 -10.36 -17.18 -17.31
C GLY A 435 -9.12 -16.61 -16.61
N GLY A 436 -9.02 -15.29 -16.45
CA GLY A 436 -7.92 -14.65 -15.71
C GLY A 436 -6.57 -14.64 -16.42
N ASP A 437 -6.52 -14.98 -17.71
CA ASP A 437 -5.27 -15.03 -18.49
C ASP A 437 -4.79 -13.64 -18.94
N ARG A 438 -5.70 -12.66 -18.99
CA ARG A 438 -5.42 -11.27 -19.33
C ARG A 438 -6.10 -10.34 -18.34
N ALA A 439 -5.40 -9.26 -18.02
CA ALA A 439 -5.90 -8.15 -17.23
C ALA A 439 -5.79 -6.86 -18.05
N TYR A 440 -6.75 -5.97 -17.80
CA TYR A 440 -6.86 -4.68 -18.45
C TYR A 440 -6.94 -3.59 -17.39
N VAL A 441 -6.15 -2.55 -17.58
CA VAL A 441 -6.22 -1.35 -16.76
C VAL A 441 -6.21 -0.12 -17.66
N ARG A 442 -7.00 0.87 -17.30
CA ARG A 442 -7.14 2.11 -18.06
C ARG A 442 -6.29 3.21 -17.43
N ASP A 443 -5.68 4.04 -18.26
CA ASP A 443 -5.17 5.35 -17.86
C ASP A 443 -6.15 6.44 -18.30
N GLY A 444 -6.70 7.14 -17.31
CA GLY A 444 -7.67 8.22 -17.52
C GLY A 444 -7.12 9.36 -18.39
N LEU A 445 -5.82 9.67 -18.29
CA LEU A 445 -5.20 10.83 -18.92
C LEU A 445 -4.77 10.54 -20.35
N SER A 446 -4.06 9.43 -20.59
CA SER A 446 -3.58 9.13 -21.93
C SER A 446 -4.68 8.65 -22.87
N GLY A 447 -5.85 8.24 -22.35
CA GLY A 447 -6.91 7.66 -23.18
C GLY A 447 -6.53 6.28 -23.73
N LYS A 448 -5.71 5.53 -22.97
CA LYS A 448 -5.24 4.19 -23.32
C LYS A 448 -5.74 3.14 -22.34
N VAL A 449 -5.82 1.91 -22.84
CA VAL A 449 -5.92 0.68 -22.06
C VAL A 449 -4.61 -0.08 -22.19
N TYR A 450 -4.12 -0.58 -21.07
CA TYR A 450 -2.96 -1.45 -20.97
C TYR A 450 -3.44 -2.87 -20.72
N GLU A 451 -3.04 -3.79 -21.59
CA GLU A 451 -3.23 -5.23 -21.41
C GLU A 451 -1.97 -5.84 -20.82
N PHE A 452 -2.15 -6.86 -19.98
CA PHE A 452 -1.07 -7.64 -19.43
C PHE A 452 -1.49 -9.03 -18.99
N GLU A 453 -0.52 -9.90 -18.72
CA GLU A 453 -0.71 -11.24 -18.17
C GLU A 453 -0.51 -11.19 -16.65
N PRO A 454 -1.52 -11.54 -15.84
CA PRO A 454 -1.30 -11.76 -14.41
C PRO A 454 -0.16 -12.76 -14.18
N GLY A 455 0.74 -12.45 -13.25
CA GLY A 455 1.94 -13.26 -12.98
C GLY A 455 3.15 -12.97 -13.87
N GLN A 456 3.05 -12.12 -14.89
CA GLN A 456 4.19 -11.69 -15.70
C GLN A 456 4.46 -10.19 -15.59
N THR A 457 5.72 -9.80 -15.78
CA THR A 457 6.12 -8.39 -15.78
C THR A 457 5.89 -7.75 -17.15
N GLY A 458 5.40 -6.51 -17.14
CA GLY A 458 5.27 -5.66 -18.32
C GLY A 458 3.91 -5.67 -19.01
N VAL A 459 3.74 -4.72 -19.93
CA VAL A 459 2.53 -4.53 -20.73
C VAL A 459 2.63 -5.39 -22.00
N THR A 460 1.64 -6.24 -22.26
CA THR A 460 1.59 -7.07 -23.47
C THR A 460 1.03 -6.29 -24.67
N ASN A 461 0.08 -5.40 -24.44
CA ASN A 461 -0.54 -4.58 -25.48
C ASN A 461 -1.00 -3.21 -24.96
N GLN A 462 -1.05 -2.20 -25.84
CA GLN A 462 -1.57 -0.87 -25.56
C GLN A 462 -2.62 -0.49 -26.60
N ILE A 463 -3.82 -0.15 -26.16
CA ILE A 463 -4.94 0.21 -27.03
C ILE A 463 -5.33 1.66 -26.78
N GLN A 464 -5.21 2.51 -27.79
CA GLN A 464 -5.67 3.89 -27.74
C GLN A 464 -7.18 3.94 -28.05
N TYR A 465 -8.03 4.25 -27.07
CA TYR A 465 -9.48 4.26 -27.28
C TYR A 465 -10.05 5.68 -27.47
N ARG A 466 -9.37 6.71 -26.96
CA ARG A 466 -9.68 8.14 -27.18
C ARG A 466 -8.39 8.98 -27.21
N PRO A 467 -8.35 10.20 -27.77
CA PRO A 467 -7.19 11.09 -27.64
C PRO A 467 -6.84 11.42 -26.18
N ALA A 468 -5.57 11.66 -25.89
CA ALA A 468 -5.13 12.10 -24.56
C ALA A 468 -5.82 13.41 -24.16
N SER A 469 -6.33 13.48 -22.93
CA SER A 469 -6.95 14.69 -22.38
C SER A 469 -5.95 15.46 -21.51
N GLY A 470 -5.83 16.77 -21.74
CA GLY A 470 -4.97 17.64 -20.93
C GLY A 470 -5.62 18.09 -19.61
N PHE A 471 -6.86 17.69 -19.35
CA PHE A 471 -7.62 18.12 -18.18
C PHE A 471 -7.80 16.97 -17.21
N TYR A 472 -7.29 17.17 -16.00
CA TYR A 472 -7.60 16.38 -14.81
C TYR A 472 -8.98 16.83 -14.30
N SER A 473 -10.06 16.42 -14.96
CA SER A 473 -11.40 16.82 -14.54
C SER A 473 -11.89 15.95 -13.38
N ILE A 474 -11.40 16.24 -12.16
CA ILE A 474 -11.91 15.74 -10.86
C ILE A 474 -11.70 14.21 -10.68
N PRO A 475 -11.41 13.70 -9.46
CA PRO A 475 -11.33 12.27 -9.18
C PRO A 475 -12.73 11.64 -9.23
N ARG A 476 -13.32 11.56 -10.41
CA ARG A 476 -14.41 10.64 -10.66
C ARG A 476 -13.77 9.28 -10.86
N GLN A 477 -14.47 8.22 -10.49
CA GLN A 477 -13.98 6.85 -10.65
C GLN A 477 -14.66 6.25 -11.87
N PRO A 478 -14.27 6.68 -13.10
CA PRO A 478 -14.84 6.11 -14.29
C PRO A 478 -14.46 4.65 -14.37
N ASP A 479 -15.48 3.84 -14.56
CA ASP A 479 -15.44 2.42 -14.39
C ASP A 479 -15.28 1.69 -15.74
N SER A 480 -14.98 0.40 -15.67
CA SER A 480 -14.78 -0.47 -16.82
C SER A 480 -15.35 -1.85 -16.55
N GLY A 481 -15.78 -2.52 -17.63
CA GLY A 481 -16.28 -3.89 -17.57
C GLY A 481 -16.08 -4.60 -18.90
N ILE A 482 -15.91 -5.91 -18.87
CA ILE A 482 -15.64 -6.71 -20.06
C ILE A 482 -16.79 -7.67 -20.36
N ASP A 483 -17.16 -7.77 -21.63
CA ASP A 483 -18.00 -8.84 -22.13
C ASP A 483 -17.14 -10.05 -22.47
N ALA A 484 -17.14 -10.99 -21.54
CA ALA A 484 -16.42 -12.26 -21.61
C ALA A 484 -16.70 -13.04 -22.91
N GLN A 485 -17.89 -12.91 -23.49
CA GLN A 485 -18.29 -13.69 -24.67
C GLN A 485 -17.71 -13.14 -25.97
N THR A 486 -17.52 -11.82 -26.05
CA THR A 486 -17.09 -11.15 -27.29
C THR A 486 -15.68 -10.56 -27.20
N GLY A 487 -15.11 -10.46 -26.00
CA GLY A 487 -13.86 -9.73 -25.78
C GLY A 487 -14.03 -8.22 -25.95
N ALA A 488 -15.24 -7.69 -25.77
CA ALA A 488 -15.48 -6.26 -25.80
C ALA A 488 -15.28 -5.64 -24.42
N LEU A 489 -14.38 -4.67 -24.31
CA LEU A 489 -14.14 -3.88 -23.10
C LEU A 489 -14.94 -2.58 -23.17
N PHE A 490 -15.76 -2.32 -22.16
CA PHE A 490 -16.56 -1.11 -22.02
C PHE A 490 -15.88 -0.18 -21.02
N LEU A 491 -15.75 1.09 -21.40
CA LEU A 491 -15.03 2.11 -20.63
C LEU A 491 -15.92 3.34 -20.47
N ALA A 492 -16.25 3.69 -19.24
CA ALA A 492 -16.74 5.03 -18.94
C ALA A 492 -15.56 6.00 -19.05
N GLY A 493 -15.71 7.09 -19.79
CA GLY A 493 -14.83 8.25 -19.85
C GLY A 493 -15.32 9.34 -18.92
N ASP A 494 -14.78 10.55 -19.04
CA ASP A 494 -15.25 11.69 -18.22
C ASP A 494 -16.67 12.13 -18.61
N PHE A 495 -17.06 11.92 -19.87
CA PHE A 495 -18.37 12.27 -20.43
C PHE A 495 -18.73 11.34 -21.58
N GLU A 496 -18.10 10.17 -21.69
CA GLU A 496 -18.17 9.37 -22.91
C GLU A 496 -18.28 7.90 -22.51
N LEU A 497 -18.97 7.08 -23.27
CA LEU A 497 -18.97 5.63 -23.09
C LEU A 497 -18.36 5.00 -24.32
N TYR A 498 -17.29 4.24 -24.16
CA TYR A 498 -16.61 3.55 -25.25
C TYR A 498 -16.79 2.04 -25.16
N GLN A 499 -16.85 1.40 -26.31
CA GLN A 499 -16.57 -0.03 -26.48
C GLN A 499 -15.22 -0.17 -27.18
N VAL A 500 -14.39 -1.07 -26.71
CA VAL A 500 -13.11 -1.45 -27.30
C VAL A 500 -13.15 -2.93 -27.64
N ASP A 501 -12.99 -3.29 -28.90
CA ASP A 501 -12.78 -4.67 -29.32
C ASP A 501 -11.32 -5.04 -29.03
N LEU A 502 -11.10 -5.92 -28.06
CA LEU A 502 -9.75 -6.29 -27.63
C LEU A 502 -8.98 -7.09 -28.68
N ALA A 503 -9.67 -7.78 -29.59
CA ALA A 503 -9.02 -8.55 -30.65
C ALA A 503 -8.50 -7.65 -31.78
N SER A 504 -9.27 -6.62 -32.15
CA SER A 504 -8.89 -5.70 -33.23
C SER A 504 -8.22 -4.40 -32.76
N GLY A 505 -8.35 -4.07 -31.47
CA GLY A 505 -7.92 -2.79 -30.90
C GLY A 505 -8.79 -1.60 -31.32
N ASN A 506 -9.89 -1.83 -32.06
CA ASN A 506 -10.78 -0.76 -32.50
C ASN A 506 -11.65 -0.28 -31.34
N SER A 507 -11.86 1.03 -31.24
CA SER A 507 -12.82 1.63 -30.31
C SER A 507 -14.02 2.24 -31.04
N VAL A 508 -15.17 2.21 -30.39
CA VAL A 508 -16.43 2.82 -30.82
C VAL A 508 -16.97 3.66 -29.67
N LEU A 509 -17.31 4.92 -29.96
CA LEU A 509 -18.05 5.77 -29.04
C LEU A 509 -19.53 5.36 -29.05
N ILE A 510 -20.03 4.87 -27.92
CA ILE A 510 -21.42 4.46 -27.72
C ILE A 510 -22.29 5.66 -27.36
N ASP A 511 -21.80 6.49 -26.44
CA ASP A 511 -22.50 7.64 -25.89
C ASP A 511 -21.49 8.79 -25.74
N ASP A 512 -21.79 9.96 -26.28
CA ASP A 512 -20.91 11.14 -26.21
C ASP A 512 -21.15 11.99 -24.95
N GLY A 513 -22.11 11.56 -24.12
CA GLY A 513 -22.45 12.13 -22.82
C GLY A 513 -22.63 13.64 -22.82
N ALA A 514 -23.14 14.18 -23.94
CA ALA A 514 -23.40 15.61 -24.10
C ALA A 514 -24.26 16.21 -22.96
N ASN A 515 -25.03 15.38 -22.24
CA ASN A 515 -25.79 15.76 -21.05
C ASN A 515 -25.64 14.77 -19.88
N ASP A 516 -24.68 13.87 -19.94
CA ASP A 516 -24.76 12.60 -19.21
C ASP A 516 -23.34 12.11 -18.90
N ASN A 517 -22.96 12.03 -17.63
CA ASN A 517 -21.63 11.52 -17.28
C ASN A 517 -21.73 10.06 -16.81
N PRO A 518 -21.25 9.07 -17.59
CA PRO A 518 -21.18 7.69 -17.14
C PRO A 518 -20.10 7.55 -16.05
N GLU A 519 -20.46 7.06 -14.86
CA GLU A 519 -19.50 6.83 -13.78
C GLU A 519 -19.14 5.35 -13.62
N GLY A 520 -20.14 4.49 -13.44
CA GLY A 520 -19.99 3.05 -13.19
C GLY A 520 -20.44 2.19 -14.37
N VAL A 521 -19.79 1.03 -14.54
CA VAL A 521 -19.98 0.13 -15.68
C VAL A 521 -20.08 -1.30 -15.15
N ILE A 522 -21.20 -1.96 -15.43
CA ILE A 522 -21.43 -3.38 -15.13
C ILE A 522 -21.82 -4.09 -16.41
N VAL A 523 -21.09 -5.15 -16.76
CA VAL A 523 -21.38 -5.98 -17.93
C VAL A 523 -21.97 -7.32 -17.47
N ASP A 524 -23.25 -7.55 -17.76
CA ASP A 524 -23.89 -8.87 -17.64
C ASP A 524 -23.82 -9.59 -18.99
N SER A 525 -22.72 -10.30 -19.19
CA SER A 525 -22.48 -11.08 -20.41
C SER A 525 -23.56 -12.17 -20.61
N ALA A 526 -24.06 -12.77 -19.53
CA ALA A 526 -25.03 -13.87 -19.60
C ALA A 526 -26.39 -13.40 -20.13
N ARG A 527 -26.84 -12.21 -19.74
CA ARG A 527 -28.11 -11.61 -20.20
C ARG A 527 -27.94 -10.68 -21.39
N ARG A 528 -26.72 -10.51 -21.92
CA ARG A 528 -26.35 -9.56 -22.98
C ARG A 528 -26.72 -8.11 -22.62
N ARG A 529 -26.42 -7.68 -21.39
CA ARG A 529 -26.75 -6.33 -20.89
C ARG A 529 -25.52 -5.58 -20.40
N LEU A 530 -25.50 -4.28 -20.67
CA LEU A 530 -24.56 -3.32 -20.10
C LEU A 530 -25.34 -2.33 -19.25
N HIS A 531 -25.01 -2.24 -17.97
CA HIS A 531 -25.62 -1.31 -17.02
C HIS A 531 -24.62 -0.19 -16.72
N VAL A 532 -25.06 1.06 -16.89
CA VAL A 532 -24.24 2.24 -16.68
C VAL A 532 -24.99 3.20 -15.79
N ASN A 533 -24.43 3.61 -14.64
CA ASN A 533 -24.99 4.73 -13.90
C ASN A 533 -24.50 6.03 -14.49
N MET A 534 -25.46 6.91 -14.73
CA MET A 534 -25.26 8.22 -15.31
C MET A 534 -25.48 9.29 -14.25
N GLN A 535 -24.63 10.30 -14.26
CA GLN A 535 -24.82 11.54 -13.56
C GLN A 535 -25.46 12.57 -14.53
N PHE A 536 -26.64 13.09 -14.16
CA PHE A 536 -27.31 14.26 -14.76
C PHE A 536 -27.97 14.20 -16.17
N GLY A 537 -28.53 13.11 -16.69
CA GLY A 537 -29.26 13.18 -17.99
C GLY A 537 -30.65 12.56 -18.08
N GLY A 538 -31.34 12.37 -16.95
CA GLY A 538 -32.79 12.15 -16.99
C GLY A 538 -33.55 13.43 -17.38
N PRO A 539 -34.73 13.34 -18.05
CA PRO A 539 -35.65 14.47 -18.28
C PRO A 539 -36.05 15.24 -17.01
N ALA A 540 -35.77 14.68 -15.83
CA ALA A 540 -36.06 15.20 -14.50
C ALA A 540 -34.80 15.63 -13.70
N ASN A 541 -33.61 15.71 -14.31
CA ASN A 541 -32.33 15.93 -13.61
C ASN A 541 -32.06 14.90 -12.50
N CYS A 542 -32.43 13.63 -12.75
CA CYS A 542 -32.08 12.51 -11.86
C CYS A 542 -30.86 11.76 -12.42
N GLY A 543 -30.06 11.18 -11.52
CA GLY A 543 -29.12 10.12 -11.86
C GLY A 543 -29.91 8.86 -12.24
N ALA A 544 -29.40 8.08 -13.18
CA ALA A 544 -30.13 6.94 -13.72
C ALA A 544 -29.22 5.75 -14.02
N ILE A 545 -29.75 4.53 -13.91
CA ILE A 545 -29.12 3.31 -14.42
C ILE A 545 -29.65 3.09 -15.84
N ARG A 546 -28.83 3.39 -16.83
CA ARG A 546 -29.10 3.14 -18.24
C ARG A 546 -28.66 1.73 -18.59
N THR A 547 -29.56 0.95 -19.17
CA THR A 547 -29.28 -0.42 -19.60
C THR A 547 -29.25 -0.47 -21.12
N TYR A 548 -28.14 -0.96 -21.67
CA TYR A 548 -27.94 -1.18 -23.10
C TYR A 548 -28.01 -2.68 -23.39
N ASN A 549 -28.52 -3.02 -24.58
CA ASN A 549 -28.34 -4.36 -25.14
C ASN A 549 -26.90 -4.47 -25.71
N LEU A 550 -26.12 -5.47 -25.30
CA LEU A 550 -24.72 -5.61 -25.71
C LEU A 550 -24.53 -5.87 -27.22
N ASP A 551 -25.53 -6.41 -27.90
CA ASP A 551 -25.43 -6.78 -29.32
C ASP A 551 -25.76 -5.60 -30.24
N THR A 552 -26.70 -4.74 -29.83
CA THR A 552 -27.15 -3.59 -30.64
C THR A 552 -26.66 -2.25 -30.12
N LEU A 553 -26.13 -2.21 -28.89
CA LEU A 553 -25.76 -1.01 -28.14
C LEU A 553 -26.89 0.01 -28.01
N GLN A 554 -28.13 -0.44 -28.17
CA GLN A 554 -29.31 0.40 -27.97
C GLN A 554 -29.74 0.38 -26.51
N VAL A 555 -30.16 1.54 -26.02
CA VAL A 555 -30.77 1.68 -24.69
C VAL A 555 -32.09 0.93 -24.66
N ILE A 556 -32.19 -0.06 -23.77
CA ILE A 556 -33.41 -0.87 -23.57
C ILE A 556 -34.15 -0.49 -22.29
N ASN A 557 -33.47 0.14 -21.33
CA ASN A 557 -34.11 0.69 -20.14
C ASN A 557 -33.34 1.91 -19.59
N ASN A 558 -34.04 2.78 -18.88
CA ASN A 558 -33.45 3.93 -18.19
C ASN A 558 -34.14 4.13 -16.83
N LEU A 559 -33.57 3.54 -15.78
CA LEU A 559 -34.11 3.56 -14.44
C LEU A 559 -33.63 4.81 -13.69
N CYS A 560 -34.52 5.79 -13.52
CA CYS A 560 -34.25 7.01 -12.76
C CYS A 560 -34.19 6.71 -11.25
N GLY A 561 -33.10 7.08 -10.60
CA GLY A 561 -32.98 7.01 -9.15
C GLY A 561 -33.54 8.26 -8.46
N ASP A 562 -33.75 8.16 -7.15
CA ASP A 562 -34.13 9.31 -6.33
C ASP A 562 -32.92 10.22 -6.12
N GLY A 563 -32.83 11.27 -6.94
CA GLY A 563 -31.88 12.37 -6.77
C GLY A 563 -30.89 12.53 -7.94
N PRO A 564 -30.02 13.56 -7.87
CA PRO A 564 -29.30 14.05 -9.04
C PRO A 564 -28.15 13.16 -9.53
N GLN A 565 -27.67 12.22 -8.71
CA GLN A 565 -26.44 11.48 -8.99
C GLN A 565 -26.45 10.08 -8.37
N LEU A 566 -25.91 9.14 -9.13
CA LEU A 566 -25.62 7.78 -8.71
C LEU A 566 -24.11 7.59 -8.74
N PHE A 567 -23.54 7.00 -7.70
CA PHE A 567 -22.13 6.63 -7.58
C PHE A 567 -22.04 5.11 -7.40
N ASN A 568 -20.87 4.54 -7.72
CA ASN A 568 -20.42 3.17 -7.40
C ASN A 568 -21.53 2.10 -7.38
N MET A 569 -21.48 1.19 -8.33
CA MET A 569 -22.41 0.06 -8.40
C MET A 569 -21.71 -1.25 -8.08
N ALA A 570 -22.43 -2.15 -7.40
CA ALA A 570 -22.07 -3.56 -7.31
C ALA A 570 -23.15 -4.41 -7.98
N PHE A 571 -22.77 -5.56 -8.52
CA PHE A 571 -23.69 -6.47 -9.21
C PHE A 571 -23.74 -7.83 -8.54
N ASP A 572 -24.94 -8.33 -8.27
CA ASP A 572 -25.17 -9.73 -7.93
C ASP A 572 -25.70 -10.45 -9.19
N PRO A 573 -24.84 -11.09 -10.00
CA PRO A 573 -25.27 -11.78 -11.22
C PRO A 573 -26.17 -12.99 -10.96
N VAL A 574 -26.11 -13.58 -9.75
CA VAL A 574 -26.88 -14.76 -9.36
C VAL A 574 -28.35 -14.39 -9.18
N ARG A 575 -28.60 -13.28 -8.48
CA ARG A 575 -29.97 -12.77 -8.21
C ARG A 575 -30.41 -11.67 -9.15
N ASN A 576 -29.54 -11.26 -10.08
CA ASN A 576 -29.80 -10.22 -11.07
C ASN A 576 -30.21 -8.88 -10.44
N ARG A 577 -29.43 -8.40 -9.48
CA ARG A 577 -29.70 -7.13 -8.79
C ARG A 577 -28.46 -6.24 -8.74
N ILE A 578 -28.69 -4.94 -8.74
CA ILE A 578 -27.63 -3.93 -8.63
C ILE A 578 -27.82 -3.15 -7.34
N ALA A 579 -26.76 -3.08 -6.54
CA ALA A 579 -26.67 -2.11 -5.46
C ALA A 579 -25.97 -0.85 -5.98
N VAL A 580 -26.49 0.32 -5.65
CA VAL A 580 -25.95 1.61 -6.10
C VAL A 580 -26.01 2.64 -4.98
N ILE A 581 -25.03 3.53 -4.94
CA ILE A 581 -25.02 4.66 -4.02
C ILE A 581 -25.79 5.82 -4.66
N CYS A 582 -26.92 6.20 -4.08
CA CYS A 582 -27.75 7.30 -4.54
C CYS A 582 -27.51 8.55 -3.72
N ARG A 583 -27.26 9.69 -4.37
CA ARG A 583 -27.34 11.00 -3.72
C ARG A 583 -28.78 11.48 -3.72
N VAL A 584 -29.45 11.46 -2.58
CA VAL A 584 -30.88 11.78 -2.45
C VAL A 584 -31.16 13.27 -2.27
N SER A 585 -30.15 14.08 -1.93
CA SER A 585 -30.32 15.52 -1.72
C SER A 585 -29.16 16.34 -2.27
N THR A 586 -29.39 17.65 -2.43
CA THR A 586 -28.33 18.60 -2.74
C THR A 586 -27.29 18.70 -1.62
N GLN A 587 -27.61 18.26 -0.40
CA GLN A 587 -26.75 18.31 0.78
C GLN A 587 -25.80 17.10 0.92
N PHE A 588 -25.68 16.26 -0.13
CA PHE A 588 -24.83 15.06 -0.17
C PHE A 588 -25.25 13.96 0.82
N ASP A 589 -26.53 13.91 1.18
CA ASP A 589 -27.08 12.72 1.81
C ASP A 589 -27.05 11.58 0.80
N MET A 590 -26.42 10.48 1.18
CA MET A 590 -26.32 9.30 0.34
C MET A 590 -26.95 8.10 0.99
N VAL A 591 -27.55 7.26 0.16
CA VAL A 591 -28.15 6.00 0.57
C VAL A 591 -27.75 4.91 -0.40
N VAL A 592 -27.58 3.70 0.10
CA VAL A 592 -27.47 2.53 -0.78
C VAL A 592 -28.87 2.02 -1.10
N ARG A 593 -29.15 1.80 -2.38
CA ARG A 593 -30.38 1.19 -2.88
C ARG A 593 -30.05 -0.06 -3.67
N ILE A 594 -31.01 -0.98 -3.72
CA ILE A 594 -30.89 -2.24 -4.45
C ILE A 594 -32.05 -2.34 -5.43
N PHE A 595 -31.74 -2.63 -6.69
CA PHE A 595 -32.71 -2.75 -7.76
C PHE A 595 -32.68 -4.16 -8.35
N ASP A 596 -33.84 -4.77 -8.49
CA ASP A 596 -34.03 -5.99 -9.28
C ASP A 596 -33.96 -5.61 -10.76
N MET A 597 -33.06 -6.24 -11.51
CA MET A 597 -32.79 -5.88 -12.92
C MET A 597 -33.67 -6.64 -13.92
N ASP A 598 -34.52 -7.57 -13.48
CA ASP A 598 -35.55 -8.18 -14.32
C ASP A 598 -36.80 -7.29 -14.37
N THR A 599 -37.18 -6.73 -13.22
CA THR A 599 -38.36 -5.86 -13.09
C THR A 599 -38.03 -4.38 -13.17
N TYR A 600 -36.77 -4.00 -12.94
CA TYR A 600 -36.31 -2.61 -12.78
C TYR A 600 -37.05 -1.87 -11.67
N VAL A 601 -37.39 -2.60 -10.60
CA VAL A 601 -38.03 -2.08 -9.40
C VAL A 601 -37.04 -2.11 -8.26
N GLU A 602 -37.08 -1.08 -7.41
CA GLU A 602 -36.32 -1.08 -6.16
C GLU A 602 -36.81 -2.20 -5.25
N GLU A 603 -35.90 -3.03 -4.76
CA GLU A 603 -36.26 -4.06 -3.79
C GLU A 603 -36.82 -3.38 -2.52
N PRO A 604 -37.84 -3.97 -1.87
CA PRO A 604 -38.42 -3.43 -0.64
C PRO A 604 -37.40 -3.56 0.50
N PHE A 605 -36.50 -2.58 0.55
CA PHE A 605 -35.29 -2.55 1.35
C PHE A 605 -35.21 -1.20 2.06
N SER A 606 -34.92 -1.20 3.36
CA SER A 606 -34.67 0.07 4.07
C SER A 606 -33.33 0.63 3.61
N PRO A 607 -33.27 1.82 2.97
CA PRO A 607 -32.02 2.33 2.42
C PRO A 607 -30.92 2.43 3.48
N ILE A 608 -29.70 2.00 3.14
CA ILE A 608 -28.55 2.13 4.05
C ILE A 608 -28.07 3.57 3.99
N SER A 609 -28.34 4.35 5.03
CA SER A 609 -27.87 5.73 5.13
C SER A 609 -26.35 5.79 5.27
N LEU A 610 -25.71 6.52 4.34
CA LEU A 610 -24.31 6.88 4.37
C LEU A 610 -24.21 8.34 4.87
N PRO A 611 -23.93 8.56 6.16
CA PRO A 611 -23.81 9.88 6.73
C PRO A 611 -22.70 10.65 6.03
N ARG A 612 -22.95 11.94 5.86
CA ARG A 612 -21.99 12.88 5.30
C ARG A 612 -20.71 12.88 6.12
N ALA A 613 -19.57 12.69 5.45
CA ALA A 613 -18.26 12.94 6.06
C ALA A 613 -18.13 14.42 6.42
N ALA A 614 -17.51 14.73 7.56
CA ALA A 614 -17.46 16.08 8.11
C ALA A 614 -16.76 17.11 7.20
N ASP A 615 -15.95 16.66 6.24
CA ASP A 615 -15.14 17.48 5.34
C ASP A 615 -15.78 17.74 3.96
N ASN A 616 -17.00 17.24 3.69
CA ASN A 616 -17.73 17.37 2.41
C ASN A 616 -17.03 16.78 1.18
N THR A 617 -15.88 16.14 1.32
CA THR A 617 -15.11 15.63 0.18
C THR A 617 -15.19 14.12 0.01
N ASN A 618 -15.57 13.37 1.06
CA ASN A 618 -15.23 11.93 1.09
C ASN A 618 -16.41 10.96 0.95
N ALA A 619 -17.66 11.41 1.02
CA ALA A 619 -18.76 10.46 1.08
C ALA A 619 -18.89 9.65 -0.23
N SER A 620 -18.52 10.22 -1.39
CA SER A 620 -18.47 9.52 -2.70
C SER A 620 -17.43 8.40 -2.75
N SER A 621 -16.62 8.23 -1.70
CA SER A 621 -15.59 7.20 -1.60
C SER A 621 -16.06 5.94 -0.87
N ALA A 622 -17.37 5.73 -0.73
CA ALA A 622 -17.89 4.45 -0.25
C ALA A 622 -17.89 3.42 -1.39
N PHE A 623 -17.48 2.20 -1.09
CA PHE A 623 -17.40 1.11 -2.08
C PHE A 623 -18.37 0.00 -1.70
N LEU A 624 -18.96 -0.62 -2.72
CA LEU A 624 -19.94 -1.69 -2.60
C LEU A 624 -19.38 -2.97 -3.20
N GLU A 625 -19.66 -4.11 -2.59
CA GLU A 625 -19.35 -5.42 -3.15
C GLU A 625 -20.37 -6.46 -2.69
N PHE A 626 -20.74 -7.39 -3.58
CA PHE A 626 -21.69 -8.46 -3.24
C PHE A 626 -20.97 -9.76 -2.93
N ASP A 627 -21.20 -10.31 -1.75
CA ASP A 627 -20.92 -11.73 -1.50
C ASP A 627 -22.14 -12.54 -1.92
N THR A 628 -22.14 -12.93 -3.20
CA THR A 628 -23.25 -13.64 -3.87
C THR A 628 -23.54 -15.00 -3.24
N VAL A 629 -22.52 -15.64 -2.63
CA VAL A 629 -22.65 -16.93 -1.94
C VAL A 629 -23.46 -16.79 -0.66
N ARG A 630 -23.24 -15.71 0.10
CA ARG A 630 -23.88 -15.50 1.42
C ARG A 630 -25.09 -14.58 1.39
N ASN A 631 -25.50 -14.11 0.21
CA ASN A 631 -26.59 -13.16 0.06
C ASN A 631 -26.38 -11.89 0.93
N GLN A 632 -25.16 -11.34 0.92
CA GLN A 632 -24.84 -10.16 1.71
C GLN A 632 -24.20 -9.05 0.86
N LEU A 633 -24.51 -7.81 1.22
CA LEU A 633 -23.86 -6.61 0.70
C LEU A 633 -22.76 -6.18 1.68
N ILE A 634 -21.58 -5.90 1.15
CA ILE A 634 -20.44 -5.37 1.89
C ILE A 634 -20.27 -3.91 1.49
N VAL A 635 -20.15 -3.03 2.48
CA VAL A 635 -20.04 -1.58 2.28
C VAL A 635 -18.79 -1.07 2.98
N ALA A 636 -17.80 -0.59 2.25
CA ALA A 636 -16.64 0.11 2.82
C ALA A 636 -16.98 1.59 2.94
N ARG A 637 -16.92 2.13 4.15
CA ARG A 637 -17.39 3.47 4.50
C ARG A 637 -16.25 4.41 4.90
N PRO A 638 -16.27 5.66 4.39
CA PRO A 638 -15.22 6.64 4.62
C PRO A 638 -15.45 7.50 5.86
N ASP A 639 -16.29 7.04 6.78
CA ASP A 639 -16.51 7.75 8.05
C ASP A 639 -15.26 7.70 8.94
N THR A 640 -15.31 8.42 10.06
CA THR A 640 -14.22 8.45 11.04
C THR A 640 -14.72 7.81 12.34
N PRO A 641 -14.22 6.61 12.73
CA PRO A 641 -13.25 5.79 12.01
C PRO A 641 -13.86 5.07 10.80
N ALA A 642 -13.03 4.86 9.77
CA ALA A 642 -13.43 4.18 8.54
C ALA A 642 -13.68 2.71 8.83
N ARG A 643 -14.71 2.13 8.22
CA ARG A 643 -15.15 0.76 8.52
C ARG A 643 -15.71 0.02 7.31
N LEU A 644 -15.64 -1.30 7.38
CA LEU A 644 -16.35 -2.24 6.51
C LEU A 644 -17.61 -2.70 7.23
N GLU A 645 -18.78 -2.56 6.62
CA GLU A 645 -20.06 -3.02 7.16
C GLU A 645 -20.61 -4.17 6.32
N PHE A 646 -21.25 -5.12 6.98
CA PHE A 646 -21.84 -6.31 6.36
C PHE A 646 -23.35 -6.25 6.55
N TYR A 647 -24.12 -6.46 5.48
CA TYR A 647 -25.58 -6.38 5.49
C TYR A 647 -26.18 -7.63 4.88
N GLY A 648 -27.02 -8.33 5.63
CA GLY A 648 -27.79 -9.46 5.14
C GLY A 648 -28.93 -8.96 4.27
N LEU A 649 -29.10 -9.58 3.11
CA LEU A 649 -30.11 -9.19 2.15
C LEU A 649 -31.28 -10.18 2.17
N PRO A 650 -32.50 -9.74 1.83
CA PRO A 650 -33.61 -10.65 1.63
C PRO A 650 -33.30 -11.67 0.52
N ASP A 651 -33.92 -12.84 0.63
CA ASP A 651 -33.80 -13.94 -0.33
C ASP A 651 -34.58 -13.71 -1.63
#